data_AF-A0A7C4UDI6-F1
#
_entry.id   AF-A0A7C4UDI6-F1
#
_cell.length_a   1.000
_cell.length_b   1.000
_cell.length_c   1.000
_cell.angle_alpha   90.00
_cell.angle_beta   90.00
_cell.angle_gamma   90.00
#
_symmetry.space_group_name_H-M   'P 1'
#
loop_
_entity.id
_entity.type
_entity.pdbx_description
1 polymer ?
#
loop_
_entity_poly.entity_id
_entity_poly.type
_entity_poly.pdbx_seq_one_letter_code
_entity_poly.pdbx_strand_id
1 'polypeptide(L)'
;MNPFTSLLRVFGFQSPHRPRALRSWLRVETLEDRAHPSSNFPSIDGTDHNLSHPEWGSAGIDLLRRAAAQYADGISAPGGVNRPSAREISNAIANQPDDTPLNNRDMSAFIYAWGQFIDHDLDLTLSASPRESFPIVVPAGDAFFDPAGTGTQVIPLSRSNYNAATGTGIGNPRQQVNSITAWIDASMVYGSDQATAAKLRTFSGGRMKVGEGNLLPTDPETGQVMAGDIRAAENPELASLQALFLREHNCIADEIAAANPSLSDEEVYQQARTRVIAEVQAITFNEFLPALLGGAGPRAYSGYRPNVNPGIANEFSTAAFRIGHTLVGDEIEFLDNNGNPIREAISLREAFFNTDILKETDIDPVLKYLASDRANEVDTRIIDDLRNFLFGPPGAGGLDLASLNIQRGRDHGLANYNSVRAAYGLPRVRSFAQITSNRELQQTLQRLYGNVNSIDLWVGGLAEDHLPGSSVGPTFARIIADQFQRLRDGDRFWYQNVFTGDERRMLERTSLADVIRRNTGITNLQDNVFFFRTSISGHVFADVNRDGVRGRGERGLGGRVVQLLHEEGVVLATAITRPDGSYRFDRLDLGTYRVREVLPPGAVATQQQATIELTRGMAVRGVDLGGWPPMRLRNTSSPIGVAPMFGNGLNDDDGNGILPR
;
A
#
# COMPACT_ATOMS: atom_id res chain seq x y z
N MET A 1 56.95 34.42 -16.30
CA MET A 1 57.94 33.54 -15.64
C MET A 1 57.85 32.17 -16.30
N ASN A 2 58.86 31.82 -17.10
CA ASN A 2 59.09 30.51 -17.76
C ASN A 2 60.12 29.72 -16.89
N PRO A 3 60.53 28.43 -17.11
CA PRO A 3 60.36 27.51 -18.27
C PRO A 3 59.96 26.03 -17.88
N PHE A 4 59.35 25.15 -18.70
CA PHE A 4 59.71 24.40 -19.96
C PHE A 4 60.42 23.02 -19.80
N THR A 5 59.93 22.00 -20.57
CA THR A 5 60.61 20.84 -21.25
C THR A 5 61.20 19.64 -20.43
N SER A 6 61.35 18.36 -20.89
CA SER A 6 61.02 17.55 -22.11
C SER A 6 61.74 16.17 -22.11
N LEU A 7 61.07 15.12 -22.63
CA LEU A 7 61.46 13.94 -23.48
C LEU A 7 62.62 12.90 -23.22
N LEU A 8 62.28 11.63 -23.59
CA LEU A 8 62.95 10.61 -24.47
C LEU A 8 63.97 9.52 -23.97
N ARG A 9 63.50 8.25 -24.10
CA ARG A 9 64.04 7.02 -24.79
C ARG A 9 65.36 6.28 -24.43
N VAL A 10 65.17 4.95 -24.27
CA VAL A 10 65.86 3.74 -24.86
C VAL A 10 67.33 3.44 -24.52
N PHE A 11 67.60 2.25 -23.98
CA PHE A 11 68.54 1.22 -24.49
C PHE A 11 68.34 -0.11 -23.72
N GLY A 12 68.48 -1.26 -24.41
CA GLY A 12 68.49 -2.59 -23.80
C GLY A 12 69.84 -3.28 -24.02
N PHE A 13 70.26 -4.17 -23.11
CA PHE A 13 71.05 -5.39 -23.38
C PHE A 13 71.17 -6.29 -22.12
N GLN A 14 70.91 -7.59 -22.35
CA GLN A 14 71.30 -8.88 -21.72
C GLN A 14 71.73 -9.05 -20.25
N SER A 15 71.20 -10.15 -19.66
CA SER A 15 71.54 -10.78 -18.36
C SER A 15 72.97 -11.34 -18.25
N PRO A 16 73.43 -11.66 -17.01
CA PRO A 16 73.37 -13.06 -16.57
C PRO A 16 73.01 -13.29 -15.06
N HIS A 17 72.41 -14.46 -14.84
CA HIS A 17 72.31 -15.33 -13.65
C HIS A 17 71.96 -14.83 -12.22
N ARG A 18 70.87 -15.46 -11.74
CA ARG A 18 70.22 -15.58 -10.41
C ARG A 18 71.13 -15.60 -9.15
N PRO A 19 70.55 -15.21 -7.99
CA PRO A 19 69.98 -16.23 -7.10
C PRO A 19 68.50 -15.98 -6.76
N ARG A 20 67.76 -17.08 -6.54
CA ARG A 20 66.34 -17.11 -6.14
C ARG A 20 66.15 -16.42 -4.78
N ALA A 21 65.36 -15.36 -4.74
CA ALA A 21 64.69 -14.88 -3.53
C ALA A 21 63.18 -15.08 -3.71
N LEU A 22 62.60 -15.97 -2.91
CA LEU A 22 61.15 -16.09 -2.74
C LEU A 22 60.65 -14.80 -2.08
N ARG A 23 60.11 -13.88 -2.89
CA ARG A 23 59.29 -12.78 -2.40
C ARG A 23 57.83 -13.23 -2.47
N SER A 24 57.23 -13.46 -1.31
CA SER A 24 55.79 -13.60 -1.16
C SER A 24 55.12 -12.31 -1.57
N TRP A 25 54.47 -12.32 -2.73
CA TRP A 25 53.46 -11.32 -3.04
C TRP A 25 52.20 -11.73 -2.30
N LEU A 26 52.02 -11.21 -1.09
CA LEU A 26 50.68 -11.09 -0.52
C LEU A 26 49.92 -10.10 -1.41
N ARG A 27 49.16 -10.62 -2.37
CA ARG A 27 48.03 -9.88 -2.91
C ARG A 27 47.00 -9.82 -1.79
N VAL A 28 46.72 -8.63 -1.30
CA VAL A 28 45.46 -8.36 -0.62
C VAL A 28 44.41 -8.38 -1.72
N GLU A 29 43.76 -9.52 -1.91
CA GLU A 29 42.51 -9.56 -2.66
C GLU A 29 41.47 -8.79 -1.84
N THR A 30 40.81 -7.81 -2.47
CA THR A 30 39.60 -7.20 -1.94
C THR A 30 38.57 -8.30 -1.69
N LEU A 31 37.84 -8.21 -0.58
CA LEU A 31 36.83 -9.18 -0.13
C LEU A 31 35.66 -9.39 -1.13
N GLU A 32 35.68 -8.72 -2.28
CA GLU A 32 34.55 -8.59 -3.22
C GLU A 32 34.48 -9.69 -4.30
N ASP A 33 35.48 -10.57 -4.43
CA ASP A 33 35.51 -11.58 -5.51
C ASP A 33 35.27 -13.02 -5.07
N ARG A 34 34.73 -13.24 -3.87
CA ARG A 34 34.12 -14.54 -3.55
C ARG A 34 32.71 -14.56 -4.09
N ALA A 35 32.55 -15.05 -5.32
CA ALA A 35 31.34 -15.76 -5.69
C ALA A 35 31.12 -16.86 -4.63
N HIS A 36 30.29 -16.54 -3.64
CA HIS A 36 29.93 -17.48 -2.60
C HIS A 36 29.25 -18.67 -3.29
N PRO A 37 29.67 -19.92 -3.03
CA PRO A 37 28.83 -21.07 -3.37
C PRO A 37 27.48 -20.83 -2.70
N SER A 38 26.42 -20.64 -3.50
CA SER A 38 25.02 -20.45 -3.11
C SER A 38 24.83 -20.22 -1.60
N SER A 39 24.92 -18.98 -1.13
CA SER A 39 24.52 -18.70 0.25
C SER A 39 23.08 -19.19 0.43
N ASN A 40 22.78 -19.81 1.57
CA ASN A 40 21.40 -20.17 1.94
C ASN A 40 20.52 -18.93 2.18
N PHE A 41 21.08 -17.73 2.10
CA PHE A 41 20.42 -16.45 2.31
C PHE A 41 20.42 -15.62 1.02
N PRO A 42 19.37 -14.82 0.79
CA PRO A 42 19.32 -13.89 -0.35
C PRO A 42 20.46 -12.86 -0.25
N SER A 43 21.05 -12.48 -1.39
CA SER A 43 22.03 -11.38 -1.42
C SER A 43 21.37 -10.04 -1.06
N ILE A 44 22.17 -9.01 -0.80
CA ILE A 44 21.67 -7.65 -0.53
C ILE A 44 21.26 -6.94 -1.84
N ASP A 45 21.97 -7.21 -2.93
CA ASP A 45 21.74 -6.58 -4.24
C ASP A 45 20.74 -7.32 -5.13
N GLY A 46 20.10 -8.38 -4.62
CA GLY A 46 19.09 -9.16 -5.33
C GLY A 46 19.63 -10.13 -6.38
N THR A 47 20.95 -10.26 -6.54
CA THR A 47 21.56 -11.31 -7.37
C THR A 47 21.30 -12.72 -6.85
N ASP A 48 21.52 -13.73 -7.69
CA ASP A 48 21.48 -15.18 -7.35
C ASP A 48 20.16 -15.73 -6.79
N HIS A 49 19.08 -14.96 -6.83
CA HIS A 49 17.73 -15.46 -6.56
C HIS A 49 17.31 -16.50 -7.60
N ASN A 50 17.67 -16.29 -8.87
CA ASN A 50 17.43 -17.23 -9.95
C ASN A 50 18.75 -17.88 -10.43
N LEU A 51 18.85 -19.21 -10.31
CA LEU A 51 20.07 -19.96 -10.63
C LEU A 51 20.44 -19.95 -12.13
N SER A 52 19.47 -19.80 -13.03
CA SER A 52 19.71 -19.77 -14.49
C SER A 52 19.87 -18.36 -15.03
N HIS A 53 19.36 -17.37 -14.30
CA HIS A 53 19.43 -15.96 -14.64
C HIS A 53 19.82 -15.14 -13.39
N PRO A 54 21.10 -15.18 -12.96
CA PRO A 54 21.55 -14.59 -11.69
C PRO A 54 21.21 -13.11 -11.50
N GLU A 55 21.14 -12.35 -12.60
CA GLU A 55 20.85 -10.90 -12.60
C GLU A 55 19.35 -10.55 -12.62
N TRP A 56 18.46 -11.55 -12.73
CA TRP A 56 17.04 -11.23 -12.72
C TRP A 56 16.62 -10.69 -11.35
N GLY A 57 16.08 -9.48 -11.33
CA GLY A 57 15.61 -8.82 -10.11
C GLY A 57 16.71 -8.15 -9.28
N SER A 58 17.98 -8.19 -9.70
CA SER A 58 19.04 -7.45 -9.01
C SER A 58 18.88 -5.93 -9.16
N ALA A 59 19.48 -5.18 -8.25
CA ALA A 59 19.51 -3.73 -8.31
C ALA A 59 20.30 -3.23 -9.53
N GLY A 60 19.84 -2.15 -10.15
CA GLY A 60 20.52 -1.52 -11.29
C GLY A 60 20.15 -2.11 -12.66
N ILE A 61 19.19 -3.02 -12.74
CA ILE A 61 18.73 -3.59 -14.02
C ILE A 61 17.55 -2.81 -14.62
N ASP A 62 17.31 -3.03 -15.91
CA ASP A 62 16.19 -2.40 -16.62
C ASP A 62 14.83 -2.87 -16.10
N LEU A 63 13.89 -1.93 -15.99
CA LEU A 63 12.48 -2.24 -15.80
C LEU A 63 11.97 -3.06 -17.00
N LEU A 64 11.17 -4.08 -16.71
CA LEU A 64 10.54 -4.90 -17.74
C LEU A 64 9.48 -4.12 -18.50
N ARG A 65 9.20 -4.56 -19.72
CA ARG A 65 8.09 -4.05 -20.52
C ARG A 65 7.15 -5.19 -20.89
N ARG A 66 5.86 -5.03 -20.56
CA ARG A 66 4.81 -5.94 -21.02
C ARG A 66 4.15 -5.41 -22.28
N ALA A 67 3.99 -4.10 -22.39
CA ALA A 67 3.67 -3.41 -23.63
C ALA A 67 4.94 -2.77 -24.23
N ALA A 68 5.03 -2.75 -25.56
CA ALA A 68 6.13 -2.07 -26.24
C ALA A 68 6.17 -0.58 -25.89
N ALA A 69 7.38 -0.01 -25.76
CA ALA A 69 7.57 1.41 -25.51
C ALA A 69 6.91 2.27 -26.60
N GLN A 70 6.26 3.36 -26.20
CA GLN A 70 5.63 4.34 -27.10
C GLN A 70 6.22 5.74 -26.88
N TYR A 71 7.45 5.90 -27.34
CA TYR A 71 8.10 7.22 -27.50
C TYR A 71 7.59 7.93 -28.76
N ALA A 72 7.62 9.26 -28.77
CA ALA A 72 7.13 10.07 -29.90
C ALA A 72 7.92 9.80 -31.20
N ASP A 73 9.22 9.53 -31.08
CA ASP A 73 10.12 9.15 -32.18
C ASP A 73 10.31 7.62 -32.29
N GLY A 74 9.64 6.83 -31.43
CA GLY A 74 9.86 5.39 -31.29
C GLY A 74 11.20 5.00 -30.64
N ILE A 75 11.99 5.95 -30.14
CA ILE A 75 13.34 5.73 -29.62
C ILE A 75 13.45 6.22 -28.17
N SER A 76 13.29 7.52 -27.93
CA SER A 76 13.54 8.13 -26.61
C SER A 76 12.84 9.47 -26.38
N ALA A 77 12.33 10.13 -27.42
CA ALA A 77 11.62 11.40 -27.28
C ALA A 77 10.32 11.17 -26.48
N PRO A 78 10.11 11.87 -25.35
CA PRO A 78 8.95 11.63 -24.49
C PRO A 78 7.62 11.60 -25.25
N GLY A 79 6.72 10.74 -24.80
CA GLY A 79 5.39 10.60 -25.38
C GLY A 79 4.48 11.81 -25.11
N GLY A 80 3.27 11.77 -25.66
CA GLY A 80 2.22 12.74 -25.33
C GLY A 80 2.29 14.08 -26.07
N VAL A 81 3.12 14.23 -27.10
CA VAL A 81 3.20 15.45 -27.95
C VAL A 81 1.86 15.89 -28.56
N ASN A 82 0.92 14.95 -28.74
CA ASN A 82 -0.43 15.19 -29.28
C ASN A 82 -1.52 15.10 -28.18
N ARG A 83 -1.15 15.17 -26.90
CA ARG A 83 -2.06 15.12 -25.75
C ARG A 83 -2.06 16.49 -25.06
N PRO A 84 -3.12 16.83 -24.31
CA PRO A 84 -3.09 18.02 -23.46
C PRO A 84 -1.94 17.98 -22.44
N SER A 85 -1.61 19.14 -21.88
CA SER A 85 -0.68 19.21 -20.77
C SER A 85 -1.13 18.30 -19.62
N ALA A 86 -0.17 17.69 -18.92
CA ALA A 86 -0.46 16.92 -17.72
C ALA A 86 -1.22 17.74 -16.66
N ARG A 87 -0.92 19.05 -16.54
CA ARG A 87 -1.63 19.96 -15.62
C ARG A 87 -3.05 20.26 -16.04
N GLU A 88 -3.31 20.38 -17.33
CA GLU A 88 -4.67 20.53 -17.85
C GLU A 88 -5.51 19.28 -17.54
N ILE A 89 -4.93 18.09 -17.71
CA ILE A 89 -5.60 16.83 -17.37
C ILE A 89 -5.86 16.75 -15.86
N SER A 90 -4.85 17.04 -15.03
CA SER A 90 -4.99 17.07 -13.57
C SER A 90 -6.12 18.00 -13.12
N ASN A 91 -6.16 19.25 -13.61
CA ASN A 91 -7.23 20.19 -13.28
C ASN A 91 -8.63 19.69 -13.64
N ALA A 92 -8.74 18.92 -14.73
CA ALA A 92 -10.02 18.45 -15.22
C ALA A 92 -10.55 17.19 -14.51
N ILE A 93 -9.68 16.31 -13.99
CA ILE A 93 -10.11 15.00 -13.43
C ILE A 93 -9.68 14.74 -12.00
N ALA A 94 -8.64 15.43 -11.53
CA ALA A 94 -7.99 15.12 -10.25
C ALA A 94 -8.40 16.03 -9.10
N ASN A 95 -9.21 17.05 -9.36
CA ASN A 95 -9.73 17.91 -8.30
C ASN A 95 -10.62 17.14 -7.33
N GLN A 96 -10.29 17.20 -6.05
CA GLN A 96 -11.04 16.55 -4.97
C GLN A 96 -11.89 17.61 -4.24
N PRO A 97 -13.23 17.61 -4.37
CA PRO A 97 -14.09 18.46 -3.56
C PRO A 97 -14.18 17.97 -2.11
N ASP A 98 -14.57 18.86 -1.19
CA ASP A 98 -14.66 18.62 0.26
C ASP A 98 -15.57 17.43 0.65
N ASP A 99 -16.43 16.95 -0.25
CA ASP A 99 -17.39 15.84 -0.03
C ASP A 99 -16.94 14.50 -0.62
N THR A 100 -15.62 14.28 -0.76
CA THR A 100 -15.12 13.10 -1.46
C THR A 100 -15.39 11.80 -0.70
N PRO A 101 -15.89 10.76 -1.38
CA PRO A 101 -16.20 9.50 -0.74
C PRO A 101 -14.93 8.83 -0.18
N LEU A 102 -15.03 8.40 1.07
CA LEU A 102 -14.10 7.45 1.67
C LEU A 102 -14.18 6.10 0.94
N ASN A 103 -13.13 5.29 1.10
CA ASN A 103 -13.04 3.99 0.47
C ASN A 103 -14.25 3.09 0.75
N ASN A 104 -14.92 2.61 -0.30
CA ASN A 104 -16.16 1.84 -0.19
C ASN A 104 -16.00 0.43 0.41
N ARG A 105 -14.77 -0.03 0.64
CA ARG A 105 -14.43 -1.31 1.29
C ARG A 105 -14.02 -1.17 2.74
N ASP A 106 -14.09 0.05 3.28
CA ASP A 106 -13.63 0.42 4.62
C ASP A 106 -12.13 0.13 4.82
N MET A 107 -11.32 0.31 3.77
CA MET A 107 -9.87 0.19 3.92
C MET A 107 -9.33 1.31 4.81
N SER A 108 -8.47 0.96 5.75
CA SER A 108 -7.83 1.95 6.62
C SER A 108 -6.67 2.65 5.91
N ALA A 109 -6.15 3.71 6.52
CA ALA A 109 -4.94 4.40 6.07
C ALA A 109 -3.71 3.49 5.91
N PHE A 110 -3.64 2.35 6.64
CA PHE A 110 -2.60 1.34 6.40
C PHE A 110 -2.54 0.83 4.95
N ILE A 111 -3.63 0.90 4.17
CA ILE A 111 -3.59 0.45 2.79
C ILE A 111 -2.63 1.29 1.94
N TYR A 112 -2.56 2.60 2.11
CA TYR A 112 -1.64 3.43 1.35
C TYR A 112 -0.24 3.44 1.99
N ALA A 113 -0.16 3.42 3.33
CA ALA A 113 1.13 3.43 4.03
C ALA A 113 1.93 2.14 3.78
N TRP A 114 1.29 0.97 3.88
CA TRP A 114 1.92 -0.31 3.50
C TRP A 114 2.19 -0.39 1.99
N GLY A 115 1.27 0.14 1.17
CA GLY A 115 1.47 0.22 -0.27
C GLY A 115 2.74 0.99 -0.63
N GLN A 116 2.98 2.14 -0.01
CA GLN A 116 4.20 2.94 -0.16
C GLN A 116 5.43 2.19 0.38
N PHE A 117 5.32 1.56 1.55
CA PHE A 117 6.42 0.78 2.15
C PHE A 117 6.88 -0.37 1.24
N ILE A 118 5.95 -1.08 0.60
CA ILE A 118 6.25 -2.14 -0.36
C ILE A 118 6.69 -1.58 -1.72
N ASP A 119 6.11 -0.48 -2.21
CA ASP A 119 6.59 0.19 -3.44
C ASP A 119 8.08 0.53 -3.32
N HIS A 120 8.50 1.00 -2.15
CA HIS A 120 9.88 1.32 -1.85
C HIS A 120 10.81 0.11 -1.66
N ASP A 121 10.26 -1.10 -1.55
CA ASP A 121 11.02 -2.36 -1.61
C ASP A 121 11.17 -2.87 -3.05
N LEU A 122 10.26 -2.46 -3.94
CA LEU A 122 10.15 -3.03 -5.29
C LEU A 122 10.81 -2.15 -6.35
N ASP A 123 10.63 -0.83 -6.30
CA ASP A 123 11.22 0.04 -7.29
C ASP A 123 11.65 1.45 -6.85
N LEU A 124 12.70 1.92 -7.52
CA LEU A 124 13.25 3.26 -7.43
C LEU A 124 13.86 3.64 -8.77
N THR A 125 13.27 4.61 -9.46
CA THR A 125 13.89 5.20 -10.65
C THR A 125 14.45 6.58 -10.31
N LEU A 126 15.78 6.68 -10.25
CA LEU A 126 16.47 7.94 -9.99
C LEU A 126 16.32 8.93 -11.15
N SER A 127 16.62 10.21 -10.90
CA SER A 127 16.73 11.20 -11.97
C SER A 127 17.95 10.95 -12.86
N ALA A 128 17.85 11.27 -14.15
CA ALA A 128 18.98 11.17 -15.07
C ALA A 128 20.14 12.09 -14.64
N SER A 129 21.37 11.61 -14.84
CA SER A 129 22.61 12.38 -14.66
C SER A 129 23.46 12.25 -15.93
N PRO A 130 23.77 13.36 -16.64
CA PRO A 130 23.36 14.74 -16.37
C PRO A 130 21.83 14.95 -16.45
N ARG A 131 21.33 15.98 -15.77
CA ARG A 131 19.89 16.27 -15.66
C ARG A 131 19.30 16.60 -17.03
N GLU A 132 18.29 15.83 -17.44
CA GLU A 132 17.49 16.08 -18.64
C GLU A 132 16.17 16.75 -18.26
N SER A 133 15.96 18.01 -18.63
CA SER A 133 14.74 18.76 -18.31
C SER A 133 13.55 18.29 -19.16
N PHE A 134 12.40 18.05 -18.53
CA PHE A 134 11.14 17.73 -19.20
C PHE A 134 9.94 18.32 -18.44
N PRO A 135 9.86 19.66 -18.34
CA PRO A 135 8.89 20.33 -17.48
C PRO A 135 7.44 20.17 -17.99
N ILE A 136 6.49 20.34 -17.08
CA ILE A 136 5.05 20.30 -17.38
C ILE A 136 4.58 21.72 -17.68
N VAL A 137 4.00 21.92 -18.86
CA VAL A 137 3.45 23.22 -19.26
C VAL A 137 2.23 23.56 -18.42
N VAL A 138 2.19 24.74 -17.79
CA VAL A 138 1.03 25.17 -17.02
C VAL A 138 0.07 25.94 -17.95
N PRO A 139 -1.24 25.65 -17.95
CA PRO A 139 -2.21 26.44 -18.70
C PRO A 139 -2.20 27.91 -18.27
N ALA A 140 -2.31 28.84 -19.23
CA ALA A 140 -2.36 30.26 -18.93
C ALA A 140 -3.56 30.58 -18.01
N GLY A 141 -3.29 31.27 -16.91
CA GLY A 141 -4.32 31.61 -15.92
C GLY A 141 -4.67 30.48 -14.95
N ASP A 142 -3.85 29.42 -14.86
CA ASP A 142 -3.98 28.42 -13.80
C ASP A 142 -3.97 29.09 -12.42
N ALA A 143 -5.01 28.83 -11.62
CA ALA A 143 -5.23 29.53 -10.36
C ALA A 143 -4.10 29.38 -9.34
N PHE A 144 -3.32 28.29 -9.42
CA PHE A 144 -2.28 27.96 -8.45
C PHE A 144 -0.88 28.25 -8.98
N PHE A 145 -0.64 27.92 -10.25
CA PHE A 145 0.70 27.93 -10.85
C PHE A 145 0.94 29.10 -11.82
N ASP A 146 -0.11 29.74 -12.37
CA ASP A 146 0.00 30.92 -13.22
C ASP A 146 -1.14 31.93 -12.97
N PRO A 147 -1.34 32.41 -11.73
CA PRO A 147 -2.48 33.27 -11.38
C PRO A 147 -2.43 34.63 -12.10
N ALA A 148 -1.25 35.06 -12.56
CA ALA A 148 -1.07 36.29 -13.33
C ALA A 148 -1.34 36.10 -14.84
N GLY A 149 -1.65 34.88 -15.29
CA GLY A 149 -1.98 34.60 -16.69
C GLY A 149 -0.83 34.85 -17.67
N THR A 150 0.41 34.61 -17.24
CA THR A 150 1.61 34.88 -18.06
C THR A 150 1.72 33.93 -19.25
N GLY A 151 1.19 32.71 -19.13
CA GLY A 151 1.33 31.65 -20.13
C GLY A 151 2.74 31.09 -20.26
N THR A 152 3.67 31.44 -19.36
CA THR A 152 5.07 31.00 -19.41
C THR A 152 5.48 30.09 -18.26
N GLN A 153 4.59 29.84 -17.30
CA GLN A 153 4.89 29.04 -16.11
C GLN A 153 4.97 27.55 -16.44
N VAL A 154 5.80 26.84 -15.68
CA VAL A 154 5.97 25.39 -15.79
C VAL A 154 6.14 24.76 -14.41
N ILE A 155 5.69 23.51 -14.26
CA ILE A 155 6.04 22.69 -13.10
C ILE A 155 7.32 21.90 -13.46
N PRO A 156 8.41 22.02 -12.67
CA PRO A 156 9.68 21.40 -13.02
C PRO A 156 9.60 19.87 -12.91
N LEU A 157 10.14 19.19 -13.92
CA LEU A 157 10.36 17.74 -13.91
C LEU A 157 11.66 17.45 -14.65
N SER A 158 12.44 16.50 -14.13
CA SER A 158 13.60 15.93 -14.82
C SER A 158 13.31 14.51 -15.25
N ARG A 159 13.79 14.11 -16.42
CA ARG A 159 13.65 12.74 -16.93
C ARG A 159 14.36 11.74 -16.03
N SER A 160 13.84 10.53 -16.04
CA SER A 160 14.36 9.39 -15.29
C SER A 160 15.67 8.87 -15.85
N ASN A 161 16.51 8.34 -14.96
CA ASN A 161 17.70 7.59 -15.31
C ASN A 161 17.34 6.39 -16.18
N TYR A 162 18.28 6.02 -17.05
CA TYR A 162 18.06 4.99 -18.05
C TYR A 162 19.36 4.25 -18.35
N ASN A 163 19.25 3.06 -18.92
CA ASN A 163 20.41 2.30 -19.36
C ASN A 163 21.02 2.94 -20.60
N ALA A 164 22.26 3.40 -20.48
CA ALA A 164 22.99 4.10 -21.54
C ALA A 164 23.22 3.26 -22.82
N ALA A 165 23.06 1.94 -22.77
CA ALA A 165 23.09 1.07 -23.95
C ALA A 165 21.77 1.05 -24.74
N THR A 166 20.72 1.70 -24.24
CA THR A 166 19.37 1.76 -24.83
C THR A 166 19.06 3.15 -25.38
N GLY A 167 17.92 3.31 -26.08
CA GLY A 167 17.55 4.58 -26.71
C GLY A 167 18.41 4.89 -27.95
N THR A 168 18.96 3.87 -28.60
CA THR A 168 19.87 4.00 -29.76
C THR A 168 19.16 3.85 -31.11
N GLY A 169 17.90 3.39 -31.11
CA GLY A 169 17.07 3.25 -32.31
C GLY A 169 15.72 2.59 -32.02
N ILE A 170 14.87 2.49 -33.04
CA ILE A 170 13.50 1.94 -32.91
C ILE A 170 13.51 0.49 -32.40
N GLY A 171 14.53 -0.29 -32.76
CA GLY A 171 14.71 -1.67 -32.27
C GLY A 171 15.32 -1.78 -30.86
N ASN A 172 15.76 -0.67 -30.27
CA ASN A 172 16.35 -0.59 -28.94
C ASN A 172 15.96 0.75 -28.26
N PRO A 173 14.67 0.95 -27.96
CA PRO A 173 14.17 2.17 -27.34
C PRO A 173 14.68 2.31 -25.90
N ARG A 174 14.61 3.52 -25.35
CA ARG A 174 15.09 3.85 -24.00
C ARG A 174 14.42 2.99 -22.93
N GLN A 175 15.24 2.42 -22.03
CA GLN A 175 14.81 1.62 -20.88
C GLN A 175 15.23 2.28 -19.58
N GLN A 176 14.27 2.50 -18.68
CA GLN A 176 14.54 3.02 -17.35
C GLN A 176 15.08 1.92 -16.45
N VAL A 177 15.97 2.30 -15.54
CA VAL A 177 16.67 1.39 -14.62
C VAL A 177 15.97 1.40 -13.27
N ASN A 178 15.71 0.22 -12.72
CA ASN A 178 15.39 0.08 -11.31
C ASN A 178 16.67 0.15 -10.50
N SER A 179 16.79 1.10 -9.58
CA SER A 179 18.01 1.34 -8.80
C SER A 179 18.08 0.49 -7.52
N ILE A 180 17.00 -0.23 -7.21
CA ILE A 180 16.89 -1.17 -6.09
C ILE A 180 16.49 -2.57 -6.58
N THR A 181 16.51 -3.56 -5.68
CA THR A 181 16.09 -4.93 -5.98
C THR A 181 14.63 -4.96 -6.42
N ALA A 182 14.23 -5.94 -7.22
CA ALA A 182 12.83 -6.14 -7.59
C ALA A 182 12.07 -7.02 -6.59
N TRP A 183 12.77 -7.63 -5.64
CA TRP A 183 12.24 -8.68 -4.78
C TRP A 183 11.43 -8.09 -3.63
N ILE A 184 10.58 -8.92 -3.02
CA ILE A 184 10.03 -8.60 -1.69
C ILE A 184 11.02 -9.18 -0.68
N ASP A 185 12.16 -8.52 -0.53
CA ASP A 185 13.31 -8.94 0.26
C ASP A 185 13.68 -7.94 1.37
N ALA A 186 12.74 -7.05 1.69
CA ALA A 186 12.86 -6.04 2.73
C ALA A 186 14.09 -5.13 2.53
N SER A 187 14.51 -4.91 1.29
CA SER A 187 15.56 -3.98 0.89
C SER A 187 15.28 -2.55 1.35
N MET A 188 14.02 -2.14 1.51
CA MET A 188 13.70 -0.84 2.13
C MET A 188 14.17 -0.72 3.59
N VAL A 189 14.38 -1.84 4.28
CA VAL A 189 14.93 -1.93 5.65
C VAL A 189 16.44 -2.20 5.62
N TYR A 190 16.91 -3.08 4.73
CA TYR A 190 18.28 -3.61 4.75
C TYR A 190 19.24 -2.99 3.72
N GLY A 191 18.72 -2.27 2.73
CA GLY A 191 19.45 -1.72 1.60
C GLY A 191 19.45 -2.66 0.39
N SER A 192 19.75 -2.08 -0.78
CA SER A 192 19.94 -2.81 -2.05
C SER A 192 21.42 -2.88 -2.47
N ASP A 193 22.34 -2.49 -1.58
CA ASP A 193 23.78 -2.61 -1.77
C ASP A 193 24.49 -2.91 -0.44
N GLN A 194 25.63 -3.59 -0.52
CA GLN A 194 26.37 -4.05 0.65
C GLN A 194 26.88 -2.90 1.53
N ALA A 195 27.18 -1.73 0.95
CA ALA A 195 27.70 -0.59 1.71
C ALA A 195 26.59 0.02 2.58
N THR A 196 25.37 0.16 2.04
CA THR A 196 24.19 0.58 2.80
C THR A 196 23.86 -0.43 3.90
N ALA A 197 23.79 -1.73 3.58
CA ALA A 197 23.54 -2.77 4.58
C ALA A 197 24.57 -2.77 5.73
N ALA A 198 25.87 -2.63 5.40
CA ALA A 198 26.93 -2.55 6.39
C ALA A 198 26.81 -1.29 7.28
N LYS A 199 26.42 -0.14 6.70
CA LYS A 199 26.22 1.09 7.47
C LYS A 199 25.10 0.97 8.49
N LEU A 200 24.08 0.17 8.22
CA LEU A 200 22.91 0.00 9.09
C LEU A 200 23.13 -1.04 10.21
N ARG A 201 24.18 -1.87 10.17
CA ARG A 201 24.43 -2.93 11.15
C ARG A 201 25.33 -2.50 12.30
N THR A 202 25.11 -3.06 13.48
CA THR A 202 26.03 -2.90 14.63
C THR A 202 27.24 -3.83 14.55
N PHE A 203 27.13 -4.92 13.77
CA PHE A 203 28.07 -6.05 13.78
C PHE A 203 28.28 -6.66 15.17
N SER A 204 27.26 -6.56 16.03
CA SER A 204 27.22 -7.20 17.34
C SER A 204 25.81 -7.74 17.63
N GLY A 205 25.72 -9.02 17.99
CA GLY A 205 24.46 -9.70 18.32
C GLY A 205 23.50 -9.87 17.14
N GLY A 206 23.96 -9.69 15.91
CA GLY A 206 23.16 -9.72 14.70
C GLY A 206 22.21 -8.53 14.56
N ARG A 207 22.48 -7.40 15.23
CA ARG A 207 21.55 -6.27 15.35
C ARG A 207 21.75 -5.18 14.30
N MET A 208 20.66 -4.45 14.05
CA MET A 208 20.64 -3.18 13.32
C MET A 208 20.87 -2.01 14.28
N LYS A 209 21.52 -0.96 13.79
CA LYS A 209 21.72 0.30 14.52
C LYS A 209 20.38 0.98 14.76
N VAL A 210 20.23 1.58 15.93
CA VAL A 210 19.05 2.37 16.32
C VAL A 210 19.49 3.80 16.61
N GLY A 211 18.60 4.74 16.34
CA GLY A 211 18.73 6.13 16.77
C GLY A 211 18.24 6.33 18.21
N GLU A 212 18.17 7.60 18.62
CA GLU A 212 17.53 7.99 19.88
C GLU A 212 16.08 7.50 19.92
N GLY A 213 15.61 7.08 21.10
CA GLY A 213 14.23 6.59 21.26
C GLY A 213 13.93 5.29 20.52
N ASN A 214 14.95 4.52 20.11
CA ASN A 214 14.77 3.31 19.29
C ASN A 214 14.10 3.60 17.93
N LEU A 215 14.33 4.82 17.40
CA LEU A 215 13.91 5.25 16.07
C LEU A 215 14.98 4.90 15.02
N LEU A 216 14.76 5.29 13.77
CA LEU A 216 15.76 5.16 12.72
C LEU A 216 17.05 5.93 13.09
N PRO A 217 18.24 5.37 12.84
CA PRO A 217 19.50 6.06 13.10
C PRO A 217 19.68 7.23 12.12
N THR A 218 20.45 8.24 12.51
CA THR A 218 20.82 9.36 11.64
C THR A 218 22.30 9.29 11.28
N ASP A 219 22.64 9.69 10.06
CA ASP A 219 24.02 9.83 9.62
C ASP A 219 24.69 10.98 10.41
N PRO A 220 25.80 10.74 11.13
CA PRO A 220 26.42 11.77 11.96
C PRO A 220 27.00 12.96 11.20
N GLU A 221 27.30 12.81 9.90
CA GLU A 221 27.91 13.85 9.07
C GLU A 221 26.84 14.75 8.46
N THR A 222 25.72 14.17 8.02
CA THR A 222 24.66 14.88 7.30
C THR A 222 23.43 15.19 8.15
N GLY A 223 23.25 14.49 9.28
CA GLY A 223 22.04 14.54 10.10
C GLY A 223 20.82 13.86 9.48
N GLN A 224 20.95 13.27 8.30
CA GLN A 224 19.84 12.62 7.58
C GLN A 224 19.51 11.25 8.19
N VAL A 225 18.23 10.88 8.16
CA VAL A 225 17.78 9.54 8.54
C VAL A 225 18.43 8.49 7.64
N MET A 226 18.94 7.43 8.26
CA MET A 226 19.49 6.25 7.58
C MET A 226 18.49 5.09 7.63
N ALA A 227 18.22 4.50 6.48
CA ALA A 227 17.43 3.29 6.29
C ALA A 227 17.95 2.55 5.05
N GLY A 228 17.33 1.42 4.70
CA GLY A 228 17.66 0.68 3.49
C GLY A 228 17.28 1.45 2.21
N ASP A 229 16.16 2.17 2.23
CA ASP A 229 15.71 3.04 1.14
C ASP A 229 15.92 4.53 1.46
N ILE A 230 16.37 5.29 0.46
CA ILE A 230 16.72 6.72 0.60
C ILE A 230 15.51 7.62 0.85
N ARG A 231 14.29 7.13 0.65
CA ARG A 231 13.03 7.88 0.81
C ARG A 231 12.35 7.59 2.15
N ALA A 232 12.99 6.84 3.06
CA ALA A 232 12.39 6.43 4.34
C ALA A 232 11.88 7.59 5.22
N ALA A 233 12.43 8.80 5.05
CA ALA A 233 12.02 10.01 5.78
C ALA A 233 11.10 10.93 4.97
N GLU A 234 10.43 10.44 3.93
CA GLU A 234 9.53 11.25 3.10
C GLU A 234 8.33 11.78 3.90
N ASN A 235 7.78 10.97 4.81
CA ASN A 235 6.74 11.37 5.77
C ASN A 235 6.85 10.54 7.08
N PRO A 236 6.17 10.94 8.19
CA PRO A 236 6.22 10.25 9.48
C PRO A 236 5.56 8.86 9.50
N GLU A 237 4.57 8.60 8.64
CA GLU A 237 3.91 7.29 8.54
C GLU A 237 4.88 6.24 7.98
N LEU A 238 5.58 6.57 6.89
CA LEU A 238 6.59 5.72 6.28
C LEU A 238 7.77 5.50 7.23
N ALA A 239 8.25 6.56 7.89
CA ALA A 239 9.32 6.46 8.87
C ALA A 239 8.92 5.59 10.08
N SER A 240 7.64 5.60 10.48
CA SER A 240 7.10 4.73 11.53
C SER A 240 7.12 3.26 11.14
N LEU A 241 6.73 2.92 9.90
CA LEU A 241 6.83 1.54 9.37
C LEU A 241 8.29 1.07 9.27
N GLN A 242 9.20 1.94 8.83
CA GLN A 242 10.63 1.66 8.76
C GLN A 242 11.22 1.36 10.15
N ALA A 243 10.90 2.20 11.15
CA ALA A 243 11.30 1.97 12.52
C ALA A 243 10.67 0.69 13.11
N LEU A 244 9.40 0.39 12.79
CA LEU A 244 8.71 -0.82 13.22
C LEU A 244 9.48 -2.10 12.80
N PHE A 245 9.86 -2.22 11.53
CA PHE A 245 10.57 -3.42 11.05
C PHE A 245 12.05 -3.46 11.45
N LEU A 246 12.66 -2.31 11.72
CA LEU A 246 13.97 -2.26 12.38
C LEU A 246 13.88 -2.82 13.81
N ARG A 247 12.84 -2.45 14.57
CA ARG A 247 12.58 -2.98 15.91
C ARG A 247 12.30 -4.48 15.86
N GLU A 248 11.47 -4.94 14.92
CA GLU A 248 11.16 -6.35 14.74
C GLU A 248 12.42 -7.18 14.44
N HIS A 249 13.30 -6.69 13.57
CA HIS A 249 14.58 -7.35 13.32
C HIS A 249 15.40 -7.52 14.60
N ASN A 250 15.54 -6.45 15.40
CA ASN A 250 16.32 -6.49 16.63
C ASN A 250 15.66 -7.41 17.69
N CYS A 251 14.34 -7.45 17.76
CA CYS A 251 13.60 -8.36 18.62
C CYS A 251 13.89 -9.83 18.24
N ILE A 252 13.76 -10.16 16.95
CA ILE A 252 14.06 -11.50 16.44
C ILE A 252 15.54 -11.87 16.62
N ALA A 253 16.46 -10.94 16.40
CA ALA A 253 17.89 -11.17 16.60
C ALA A 253 18.20 -11.54 18.07
N ASP A 254 17.59 -10.83 19.01
CA ASP A 254 17.72 -11.14 20.44
C ASP A 254 17.14 -12.51 20.80
N GLU A 255 15.97 -12.88 20.25
CA GLU A 255 15.39 -14.22 20.42
C GLU A 255 16.33 -15.33 19.92
N ILE A 256 16.89 -15.15 18.72
CA ILE A 256 17.78 -16.14 18.09
C ILE A 256 19.08 -16.27 18.87
N ALA A 257 19.70 -15.16 19.25
CA ALA A 257 20.94 -15.15 20.01
C ALA A 257 20.76 -15.78 21.41
N ALA A 258 19.62 -15.52 22.06
CA ALA A 258 19.28 -16.13 23.35
C ALA A 258 19.05 -17.64 23.24
N ALA A 259 18.36 -18.09 22.18
CA ALA A 259 18.09 -19.50 21.94
C ALA A 259 19.35 -20.27 21.51
N ASN A 260 20.27 -19.63 20.79
CA ASN A 260 21.46 -20.26 20.23
C ASN A 260 22.74 -19.41 20.46
N PRO A 261 23.31 -19.41 21.68
CA PRO A 261 24.45 -18.54 22.03
C PRO A 261 25.76 -18.82 21.28
N SER A 262 25.84 -19.90 20.51
CA SER A 262 27.01 -20.25 19.70
C SER A 262 27.02 -19.63 18.31
N LEU A 263 25.90 -19.04 17.86
CA LEU A 263 25.83 -18.40 16.56
C LEU A 263 26.70 -17.14 16.52
N SER A 264 27.35 -16.90 15.39
CA SER A 264 28.05 -15.66 15.11
C SER A 264 27.08 -14.50 14.86
N ASP A 265 27.58 -13.25 14.92
CA ASP A 265 26.81 -12.05 14.54
C ASP A 265 26.15 -12.20 13.17
N GLU A 266 26.91 -12.67 12.18
CA GLU A 266 26.43 -12.82 10.81
C GLU A 266 25.30 -13.87 10.72
N GLU A 267 25.43 -14.99 11.42
CA GLU A 267 24.39 -16.03 11.40
C GLU A 267 23.11 -15.55 12.07
N VAL A 268 23.21 -14.79 13.18
CA VAL A 268 22.02 -14.19 13.83
C VAL A 268 21.38 -13.14 12.91
N TYR A 269 22.19 -12.24 12.33
CA TYR A 269 21.71 -11.20 11.42
C TYR A 269 20.95 -11.80 10.23
N GLN A 270 21.53 -12.79 9.55
CA GLN A 270 20.91 -13.40 8.37
C GLN A 270 19.64 -14.17 8.71
N GLN A 271 19.60 -14.88 9.84
CA GLN A 271 18.38 -15.56 10.29
C GLN A 271 17.28 -14.56 10.66
N ALA A 272 17.62 -13.48 11.37
CA ALA A 272 16.67 -12.43 11.71
C ALA A 272 16.13 -11.71 10.46
N ARG A 273 17.02 -11.32 9.53
CA ARG A 273 16.65 -10.77 8.22
C ARG A 273 15.72 -11.70 7.46
N THR A 274 16.04 -13.00 7.38
CA THR A 274 15.22 -13.98 6.66
C THR A 274 13.81 -14.11 7.25
N ARG A 275 13.67 -14.03 8.58
CA ARG A 275 12.36 -14.06 9.24
C ARG A 275 11.56 -12.78 8.99
N VAL A 276 12.18 -11.60 9.05
CA VAL A 276 11.53 -10.32 8.70
C VAL A 276 11.07 -10.30 7.24
N ILE A 277 11.91 -10.74 6.30
CA ILE A 277 11.53 -10.89 4.88
C ILE A 277 10.27 -11.75 4.76
N ALA A 278 10.23 -12.88 5.45
CA ALA A 278 9.08 -13.77 5.42
C ALA A 278 7.81 -13.14 6.00
N GLU A 279 7.91 -12.32 7.05
CA GLU A 279 6.77 -11.58 7.59
C GLU A 279 6.26 -10.53 6.61
N VAL A 280 7.14 -9.74 5.99
CA VAL A 280 6.77 -8.75 4.96
C VAL A 280 6.09 -9.44 3.77
N GLN A 281 6.64 -10.56 3.29
CA GLN A 281 6.06 -11.37 2.22
C GLN A 281 4.67 -11.91 2.61
N ALA A 282 4.53 -12.48 3.80
CA ALA A 282 3.28 -13.06 4.28
C ALA A 282 2.19 -11.99 4.46
N ILE A 283 2.49 -10.87 5.11
CA ILE A 283 1.56 -9.75 5.31
C ILE A 283 1.10 -9.20 3.96
N THR A 284 2.03 -9.01 3.02
CA THR A 284 1.72 -8.48 1.69
C THR A 284 0.74 -9.38 0.94
N PHE A 285 0.94 -10.70 0.95
CA PHE A 285 0.10 -11.63 0.18
C PHE A 285 -1.17 -12.09 0.89
N ASN A 286 -1.18 -12.12 2.22
CA ASN A 286 -2.28 -12.66 3.00
C ASN A 286 -3.23 -11.58 3.53
N GLU A 287 -2.76 -10.33 3.66
CA GLU A 287 -3.58 -9.22 4.16
C GLU A 287 -3.72 -8.07 3.15
N PHE A 288 -2.60 -7.46 2.71
CA PHE A 288 -2.62 -6.27 1.85
C PHE A 288 -3.24 -6.51 0.47
N LEU A 289 -2.72 -7.48 -0.30
CA LEU A 289 -3.23 -7.76 -1.65
C LEU A 289 -4.69 -8.21 -1.64
N PRO A 290 -5.17 -9.07 -0.71
CA PRO A 290 -6.59 -9.37 -0.57
C PRO A 290 -7.45 -8.15 -0.20
N ALA A 291 -6.94 -7.22 0.62
CA ALA A 291 -7.65 -5.99 0.94
C ALA A 291 -7.89 -5.14 -0.32
N LEU A 292 -6.83 -4.91 -1.09
CA LEU A 292 -6.83 -4.09 -2.31
C LEU A 292 -7.56 -4.75 -3.51
N LEU A 293 -7.22 -6.00 -3.82
CA LEU A 293 -7.65 -6.69 -5.04
C LEU A 293 -8.84 -7.62 -4.83
N GLY A 294 -9.15 -7.97 -3.58
CA GLY A 294 -10.10 -9.04 -3.26
C GLY A 294 -9.82 -10.30 -4.06
N GLY A 295 -10.82 -10.78 -4.80
CA GLY A 295 -10.71 -11.99 -5.62
C GLY A 295 -9.87 -11.83 -6.90
N ALA A 296 -9.43 -10.63 -7.25
CA ALA A 296 -8.64 -10.34 -8.45
C ALA A 296 -7.11 -10.45 -8.24
N GLY A 297 -6.67 -10.81 -7.03
CA GLY A 297 -5.25 -10.93 -6.68
C GLY A 297 -4.51 -12.11 -7.33
N PRO A 298 -3.22 -12.30 -6.98
CA PRO A 298 -2.43 -13.43 -7.43
C PRO A 298 -3.11 -14.78 -7.13
N ARG A 299 -2.94 -15.76 -8.04
CA ARG A 299 -3.46 -17.12 -7.82
C ARG A 299 -2.79 -17.79 -6.62
N ALA A 300 -3.37 -18.86 -6.09
CA ALA A 300 -2.75 -19.67 -5.04
C ALA A 300 -1.34 -20.13 -5.46
N TYR A 301 -0.40 -20.13 -4.50
CA TYR A 301 0.98 -20.51 -4.76
C TYR A 301 1.10 -22.00 -5.12
N SER A 302 1.92 -22.29 -6.13
CA SER A 302 2.11 -23.65 -6.66
C SER A 302 3.58 -24.10 -6.67
N GLY A 303 4.45 -23.35 -5.99
CA GLY A 303 5.89 -23.58 -5.98
C GLY A 303 6.67 -22.66 -6.91
N TYR A 304 7.98 -22.60 -6.67
CA TYR A 304 8.93 -21.77 -7.40
C TYR A 304 9.04 -22.19 -8.87
N ARG A 305 9.15 -21.20 -9.75
CA ARG A 305 9.21 -21.35 -11.21
C ARG A 305 10.45 -20.63 -11.74
N PRO A 306 11.53 -21.37 -12.06
CA PRO A 306 12.80 -20.76 -12.48
C PRO A 306 12.74 -20.02 -13.83
N ASN A 307 11.70 -20.24 -14.63
CA ASN A 307 11.52 -19.57 -15.93
C ASN A 307 10.64 -18.31 -15.85
N VAL A 308 10.24 -17.89 -14.64
CA VAL A 308 9.47 -16.66 -14.43
C VAL A 308 10.43 -15.51 -14.15
N ASN A 309 10.41 -14.49 -15.00
CA ASN A 309 11.18 -13.27 -14.77
C ASN A 309 10.45 -12.37 -13.75
N PRO A 310 11.06 -12.08 -12.59
CA PRO A 310 10.47 -11.29 -11.50
C PRO A 310 10.47 -9.78 -11.77
N GLY A 311 11.30 -9.28 -12.68
CA GLY A 311 11.62 -7.86 -12.78
C GLY A 311 10.39 -6.94 -12.81
N ILE A 312 10.51 -5.76 -12.23
CA ILE A 312 9.40 -4.81 -12.13
C ILE A 312 9.01 -4.33 -13.52
N ALA A 313 7.73 -4.46 -13.86
CA ALA A 313 7.18 -3.90 -15.09
C ALA A 313 7.10 -2.37 -15.00
N ASN A 314 7.51 -1.68 -16.05
CA ASN A 314 7.44 -0.22 -16.14
C ASN A 314 5.98 0.27 -16.01
N GLU A 315 5.01 -0.49 -16.52
CA GLU A 315 3.58 -0.23 -16.35
C GLU A 315 3.11 -0.36 -14.89
N PHE A 316 3.76 -1.21 -14.09
CA PHE A 316 3.49 -1.36 -12.66
C PHE A 316 4.04 -0.17 -11.89
N SER A 317 5.35 0.07 -11.94
CA SER A 317 6.04 1.12 -11.16
C SER A 317 5.61 2.54 -11.53
N THR A 318 5.34 2.78 -12.82
CA THR A 318 5.12 4.12 -13.34
C THR A 318 3.63 4.46 -13.46
N ALA A 319 2.73 3.50 -13.28
CA ALA A 319 1.30 3.74 -13.32
C ALA A 319 0.51 2.92 -12.28
N ALA A 320 0.46 1.60 -12.41
CA ALA A 320 -0.55 0.82 -11.68
C ALA A 320 -0.35 0.81 -10.15
N PHE A 321 0.89 0.85 -9.65
CA PHE A 321 1.14 0.84 -8.20
C PHE A 321 1.15 2.25 -7.58
N ARG A 322 0.98 3.29 -8.41
CA ARG A 322 0.77 4.69 -7.99
C ARG A 322 -0.68 5.01 -7.60
N ILE A 323 -1.51 3.99 -7.41
CA ILE A 323 -2.86 4.11 -6.85
C ILE A 323 -2.83 4.61 -5.40
N GLY A 324 -1.70 4.46 -4.69
CA GLY A 324 -1.52 5.02 -3.35
C GLY A 324 -1.84 6.52 -3.28
N HIS A 325 -1.51 7.27 -4.34
CA HIS A 325 -1.66 8.72 -4.38
C HIS A 325 -3.11 9.23 -4.37
N THR A 326 -4.10 8.39 -4.66
CA THR A 326 -5.54 8.75 -4.57
C THR A 326 -6.15 8.34 -3.22
N LEU A 327 -5.47 7.48 -2.47
CA LEU A 327 -5.93 6.96 -1.18
C LEU A 327 -5.57 7.83 0.03
N VAL A 328 -4.59 8.75 -0.11
CA VAL A 328 -4.01 9.53 1.00
C VAL A 328 -4.98 10.59 1.53
N GLY A 329 -5.07 10.71 2.86
CA GLY A 329 -5.80 11.77 3.57
C GLY A 329 -5.03 13.09 3.65
N ASP A 330 -5.70 14.18 4.00
CA ASP A 330 -5.16 15.54 4.03
C ASP A 330 -4.42 15.91 5.33
N GLU A 331 -4.58 15.11 6.39
CA GLU A 331 -3.91 15.30 7.67
C GLU A 331 -3.33 14.00 8.23
N ILE A 332 -2.43 14.13 9.21
CA ILE A 332 -1.92 13.03 10.02
C ILE A 332 -2.31 13.31 11.48
N GLU A 333 -3.08 12.39 12.07
CA GLU A 333 -3.42 12.42 13.49
C GLU A 333 -2.44 11.59 14.33
N PHE A 334 -2.45 11.83 15.64
CA PHE A 334 -1.61 11.14 16.62
C PHE A 334 -2.49 10.63 17.75
N LEU A 335 -2.70 9.32 17.82
CA LEU A 335 -3.74 8.74 18.66
C LEU A 335 -3.19 7.86 19.78
N ASP A 336 -3.77 7.95 20.97
CA ASP A 336 -3.51 6.98 22.04
C ASP A 336 -4.20 5.63 21.79
N ASN A 337 -3.98 4.67 22.71
CA ASN A 337 -4.62 3.35 22.65
C ASN A 337 -6.15 3.40 22.57
N ASN A 338 -6.80 4.42 23.12
CA ASN A 338 -8.25 4.56 23.10
C ASN A 338 -8.77 5.30 21.86
N GLY A 339 -7.86 5.75 20.98
CA GLY A 339 -8.18 6.52 19.79
C GLY A 339 -8.33 8.02 20.06
N ASN A 340 -7.90 8.52 21.22
CA ASN A 340 -7.95 9.94 21.52
C ASN A 340 -6.71 10.66 20.95
N PRO A 341 -6.87 11.85 20.35
CA PRO A 341 -5.73 12.68 19.96
C PRO A 341 -4.87 13.03 21.18
N ILE A 342 -3.56 12.79 21.07
CA ILE A 342 -2.58 13.18 22.10
C ILE A 342 -1.91 14.52 21.79
N ARG A 343 -2.12 15.03 20.57
CA ARG A 343 -1.68 16.33 20.07
C ARG A 343 -2.58 16.76 18.92
N GLU A 344 -2.41 18.00 18.48
CA GLU A 344 -3.04 18.51 17.26
C GLU A 344 -2.52 17.73 16.04
N ALA A 345 -3.44 17.44 15.11
CA ALA A 345 -3.12 16.89 13.80
C ALA A 345 -2.26 17.88 13.01
N ILE A 346 -1.47 17.35 12.09
CA ILE A 346 -0.69 18.18 11.15
C ILE A 346 -1.21 17.96 9.74
N SER A 347 -1.17 18.99 8.92
CA SER A 347 -1.47 18.81 7.50
C SER A 347 -0.44 17.89 6.84
N LEU A 348 -0.84 17.15 5.81
CA LEU A 348 0.09 16.30 5.06
C LEU A 348 1.26 17.12 4.50
N ARG A 349 1.00 18.37 4.10
CA ARG A 349 2.04 19.31 3.67
C ARG A 349 3.12 19.55 4.73
N GLU A 350 2.74 19.72 6.00
CA GLU A 350 3.67 19.93 7.11
C GLU A 350 4.40 18.66 7.52
N ALA A 351 3.84 17.50 7.19
CA ALA A 351 4.42 16.20 7.48
C ALA A 351 5.61 15.84 6.57
N PHE A 352 5.62 16.34 5.32
CA PHE A 352 6.68 16.01 4.38
C PHE A 352 8.08 16.35 4.90
N PHE A 353 8.97 15.37 4.88
CA PHE A 353 10.35 15.45 5.37
C PHE A 353 10.49 15.89 6.83
N ASN A 354 9.42 15.83 7.61
CA ASN A 354 9.38 16.23 9.01
C ASN A 354 9.25 15.01 9.93
N THR A 355 10.31 14.20 10.01
CA THR A 355 10.33 13.02 10.89
C THR A 355 10.71 13.33 12.34
N ASP A 356 11.11 14.56 12.65
CA ASP A 356 11.50 14.97 14.00
C ASP A 356 10.34 14.87 14.99
N ILE A 357 9.10 14.95 14.50
CA ILE A 357 7.89 14.72 15.30
C ILE A 357 7.89 13.37 16.01
N LEU A 358 8.50 12.34 15.42
CA LEU A 358 8.58 11.01 16.01
C LEU A 358 9.49 10.96 17.25
N LYS A 359 10.42 11.92 17.41
CA LYS A 359 11.21 12.05 18.65
C LYS A 359 10.35 12.48 19.83
N GLU A 360 9.25 13.18 19.57
CA GLU A 360 8.30 13.64 20.59
C GLU A 360 7.22 12.60 20.86
N THR A 361 6.72 11.93 19.82
CA THR A 361 5.53 11.06 19.92
C THR A 361 5.84 9.58 19.95
N ASP A 362 7.05 9.17 19.58
CA ASP A 362 7.35 7.81 19.10
C ASP A 362 6.46 7.42 17.89
N ILE A 363 6.56 6.16 17.44
CA ILE A 363 5.82 5.61 16.30
C ILE A 363 4.40 5.15 16.65
N ASP A 364 4.13 4.87 17.93
CA ASP A 364 2.86 4.31 18.39
C ASP A 364 1.64 5.14 17.96
N PRO A 365 1.64 6.48 18.14
CA PRO A 365 0.44 7.26 17.84
C PRO A 365 0.12 7.34 16.34
N VAL A 366 1.17 7.29 15.50
CA VAL A 366 1.05 7.29 14.04
C VAL A 366 0.56 5.93 13.54
N LEU A 367 1.13 4.83 14.04
CA LEU A 367 0.66 3.48 13.69
C LEU A 367 -0.79 3.25 14.15
N LYS A 368 -1.17 3.82 15.30
CA LYS A 368 -2.55 3.78 15.78
C LYS A 368 -3.49 4.59 14.88
N TYR A 369 -3.06 5.77 14.40
CA TYR A 369 -3.79 6.56 13.40
C TYR A 369 -3.98 5.78 12.10
N LEU A 370 -2.92 5.18 11.53
CA LEU A 370 -3.01 4.40 10.30
C LEU A 370 -4.02 3.24 10.39
N ALA A 371 -4.15 2.64 11.57
CA ALA A 371 -5.19 1.63 11.85
C ALA A 371 -6.57 2.24 12.02
N SER A 372 -6.69 3.49 12.43
CA SER A 372 -7.92 4.09 12.94
C SER A 372 -8.59 5.08 11.99
N ASP A 373 -7.95 5.41 10.86
CA ASP A 373 -8.51 6.28 9.85
C ASP A 373 -8.84 5.53 8.55
N ARG A 374 -9.84 6.02 7.81
CA ARG A 374 -10.26 5.42 6.53
C ARG A 374 -9.58 6.13 5.38
N ALA A 375 -8.97 5.36 4.49
CA ALA A 375 -8.40 5.90 3.27
C ALA A 375 -9.48 6.53 2.36
N ASN A 376 -9.06 7.49 1.54
CA ASN A 376 -9.86 7.98 0.42
C ASN A 376 -10.14 6.85 -0.60
N GLU A 377 -11.08 7.06 -1.51
CA GLU A 377 -11.38 6.08 -2.55
C GLU A 377 -10.26 5.99 -3.60
N VAL A 378 -10.09 4.82 -4.24
CA VAL A 378 -9.25 4.72 -5.44
C VAL A 378 -10.04 5.26 -6.63
N ASP A 379 -9.80 6.50 -7.02
CA ASP A 379 -10.43 7.11 -8.18
C ASP A 379 -9.47 8.07 -8.92
N THR A 380 -9.99 8.97 -9.76
CA THR A 380 -9.14 9.93 -10.47
C THR A 380 -8.76 11.14 -9.63
N ARG A 381 -9.31 11.31 -8.42
CA ARG A 381 -9.16 12.47 -7.54
C ARG A 381 -7.95 12.33 -6.62
N ILE A 382 -7.36 13.46 -6.29
CA ILE A 382 -6.22 13.59 -5.38
C ILE A 382 -6.41 14.85 -4.54
N ILE A 383 -6.11 14.75 -3.25
CA ILE A 383 -6.22 15.86 -2.29
C ILE A 383 -5.36 17.04 -2.72
N ASP A 384 -5.80 18.25 -2.37
CA ASP A 384 -5.15 19.47 -2.83
C ASP A 384 -3.71 19.63 -2.32
N ASP A 385 -3.38 19.08 -1.15
CA ASP A 385 -2.02 19.08 -0.62
C ASP A 385 -1.01 18.30 -1.50
N LEU A 386 -1.46 17.26 -2.19
CA LEU A 386 -0.67 16.52 -3.18
C LEU A 386 -0.78 17.10 -4.60
N ARG A 387 -1.94 17.69 -4.94
CA ARG A 387 -2.27 18.15 -6.29
C ARG A 387 -1.79 19.56 -6.60
N ASN A 388 -1.70 20.44 -5.60
CA ASN A 388 -1.39 21.86 -5.81
C ASN A 388 -0.20 22.36 -4.98
N PHE A 389 0.16 21.65 -3.90
CA PHE A 389 1.10 22.17 -2.89
C PHE A 389 2.24 21.23 -2.53
N LEU A 390 2.44 20.17 -3.30
CA LEU A 390 3.51 19.20 -3.04
C LEU A 390 4.85 19.96 -3.01
N PHE A 391 5.40 20.15 -1.81
CA PHE A 391 6.60 20.91 -1.48
C PHE A 391 6.59 22.44 -1.71
N GLY A 392 5.44 23.13 -1.66
CA GLY A 392 5.46 24.61 -1.60
C GLY A 392 4.10 25.35 -1.58
N PRO A 393 4.07 26.62 -1.15
CA PRO A 393 2.83 27.41 -1.05
C PRO A 393 2.35 27.97 -2.41
N PRO A 394 1.05 28.36 -2.53
CA PRO A 394 0.49 28.88 -3.78
C PRO A 394 1.27 30.09 -4.31
N GLY A 395 1.55 30.12 -5.62
CA GLY A 395 2.27 31.22 -6.27
C GLY A 395 3.78 31.32 -5.96
N ALA A 396 4.32 30.48 -5.05
CA ALA A 396 5.74 30.44 -4.71
C ALA A 396 6.49 29.26 -5.36
N GLY A 397 5.80 28.47 -6.18
CA GLY A 397 6.27 27.17 -6.66
C GLY A 397 5.83 26.05 -5.72
N GLY A 398 5.38 24.95 -6.32
CA GLY A 398 4.97 23.70 -5.71
C GLY A 398 4.93 22.65 -6.82
N LEU A 399 4.48 21.44 -6.52
CA LEU A 399 4.30 20.37 -7.51
C LEU A 399 2.85 19.90 -7.55
N ASP A 400 2.51 19.20 -8.63
CA ASP A 400 1.23 18.53 -8.80
C ASP A 400 1.50 17.05 -9.05
N LEU A 401 1.19 16.21 -8.05
CA LEU A 401 1.49 14.78 -8.11
C LEU A 401 0.76 14.06 -9.26
N ALA A 402 -0.48 14.44 -9.56
CA ALA A 402 -1.23 13.87 -10.69
C ALA A 402 -0.52 14.20 -12.01
N SER A 403 -0.11 15.46 -12.18
CA SER A 403 0.62 15.91 -13.36
C SER A 403 1.98 15.25 -13.49
N LEU A 404 2.71 15.08 -12.38
CA LEU A 404 3.98 14.36 -12.33
C LEU A 404 3.81 12.90 -12.74
N ASN A 405 2.76 12.21 -12.29
CA ASN A 405 2.49 10.81 -12.67
C ASN A 405 2.23 10.68 -14.17
N ILE A 406 1.38 11.54 -14.73
CA ILE A 406 1.07 11.54 -16.17
C ILE A 406 2.35 11.83 -16.98
N GLN A 407 3.11 12.86 -16.60
CA GLN A 407 4.32 13.28 -17.30
C GLN A 407 5.43 12.23 -17.17
N ARG A 408 5.56 11.55 -16.02
CA ARG A 408 6.50 10.44 -15.82
C ARG A 408 6.16 9.24 -16.70
N GLY A 409 4.87 8.92 -16.87
CA GLY A 409 4.43 7.90 -17.83
C GLY A 409 4.85 8.22 -19.28
N ARG A 410 4.77 9.50 -19.66
CA ARG A 410 5.22 9.99 -20.98
C ARG A 410 6.75 9.93 -21.12
N ASP A 411 7.50 10.27 -20.07
CA ASP A 411 8.96 10.14 -20.00
C ASP A 411 9.44 8.68 -20.11
N HIS A 412 8.72 7.74 -19.50
CA HIS A 412 9.02 6.31 -19.53
C HIS A 412 8.56 5.62 -20.83
N GLY A 413 7.95 6.38 -21.74
CA GLY A 413 7.40 5.83 -22.99
C GLY A 413 6.35 4.77 -22.72
N LEU A 414 5.52 4.93 -21.69
CA LEU A 414 4.42 4.02 -21.44
C LEU A 414 3.46 4.02 -22.63
N ALA A 415 3.04 2.82 -23.04
CA ALA A 415 2.01 2.68 -24.05
C ALA A 415 0.68 3.27 -23.57
N ASN A 416 -0.14 3.74 -24.51
CA ASN A 416 -1.50 4.19 -24.18
C ASN A 416 -2.32 3.09 -23.51
N TYR A 417 -3.28 3.50 -22.68
CA TYR A 417 -4.18 2.64 -21.91
C TYR A 417 -4.68 1.41 -22.69
N ASN A 418 -5.19 1.63 -23.89
CA ASN A 418 -5.80 0.56 -24.70
C ASN A 418 -4.77 -0.45 -25.25
N SER A 419 -3.53 0.00 -25.49
CA SER A 419 -2.42 -0.86 -25.93
C SER A 419 -1.88 -1.70 -24.78
N VAL A 420 -1.81 -1.11 -23.57
CA VAL A 420 -1.46 -1.84 -22.35
C VAL A 420 -2.51 -2.91 -22.03
N ARG A 421 -3.81 -2.58 -22.13
CA ARG A 421 -4.89 -3.57 -21.99
C ARG A 421 -4.66 -4.79 -22.88
N ALA A 422 -4.43 -4.56 -24.17
CA ALA A 422 -4.18 -5.63 -25.12
C ALA A 422 -2.93 -6.45 -24.78
N ALA A 423 -1.83 -5.80 -24.35
CA ALA A 423 -0.59 -6.48 -23.95
C ALA A 423 -0.77 -7.38 -22.71
N TYR A 424 -1.70 -7.03 -21.81
CA TYR A 424 -2.07 -7.84 -20.65
C TYR A 424 -3.18 -8.85 -20.92
N GLY A 425 -3.63 -8.99 -22.18
CA GLY A 425 -4.67 -9.93 -22.60
C GLY A 425 -6.10 -9.44 -22.33
N LEU A 426 -6.29 -8.17 -22.00
CA LEU A 426 -7.61 -7.57 -21.81
C LEU A 426 -8.16 -7.03 -23.14
N PRO A 427 -9.49 -7.04 -23.33
CA PRO A 427 -10.10 -6.46 -24.52
C PRO A 427 -9.89 -4.95 -24.55
N ARG A 428 -9.58 -4.41 -25.73
CA ARG A 428 -9.55 -2.97 -25.97
C ARG A 428 -10.95 -2.39 -25.81
N VAL A 429 -11.06 -1.23 -25.16
CA VAL A 429 -12.30 -0.47 -25.12
C VAL A 429 -12.49 0.32 -26.42
N ARG A 430 -13.74 0.59 -26.79
CA ARG A 430 -14.14 1.31 -28.01
C ARG A 430 -14.83 2.63 -27.73
N SER A 431 -15.22 2.89 -26.49
CA SER A 431 -15.92 4.10 -26.05
C SER A 431 -15.62 4.41 -24.59
N PHE A 432 -15.70 5.67 -24.18
CA PHE A 432 -15.50 6.09 -22.79
C PHE A 432 -16.49 5.42 -21.80
N ALA A 433 -17.71 5.10 -22.25
CA ALA A 433 -18.70 4.37 -21.45
C ALA A 433 -18.31 2.90 -21.13
N GLN A 434 -17.28 2.35 -21.77
CA GLN A 434 -16.72 1.03 -21.41
C GLN A 434 -15.59 1.13 -20.37
N ILE A 435 -15.16 2.35 -20.02
CA ILE A 435 -14.14 2.61 -19.00
C ILE A 435 -14.87 2.83 -17.66
N THR A 436 -15.83 3.75 -17.64
CA THR A 436 -16.51 4.17 -16.40
C THR A 436 -18.00 4.33 -16.59
N SER A 437 -18.77 4.04 -15.55
CA SER A 437 -20.20 4.32 -15.42
C SER A 437 -20.49 5.80 -15.14
N ASN A 438 -19.50 6.57 -14.67
CA ASN A 438 -19.64 7.99 -14.39
C ASN A 438 -19.71 8.83 -15.69
N ARG A 439 -20.90 9.32 -16.02
CA ARG A 439 -21.16 10.08 -17.26
C ARG A 439 -20.38 11.39 -17.35
N GLU A 440 -20.14 12.06 -16.24
CA GLU A 440 -19.36 13.30 -16.22
C GLU A 440 -17.90 13.00 -16.56
N LEU A 441 -17.32 11.98 -15.93
CA LEU A 441 -15.95 11.54 -16.22
C LEU A 441 -15.81 11.09 -17.68
N GLN A 442 -16.80 10.38 -18.24
CA GLN A 442 -16.81 10.03 -19.67
C GLN A 442 -16.71 11.27 -20.56
N GLN A 443 -17.52 12.30 -20.29
CA GLN A 443 -17.53 13.54 -21.07
C GLN A 443 -16.21 14.29 -20.93
N THR A 444 -15.65 14.36 -19.72
CA THR A 444 -14.36 15.00 -19.46
C THR A 444 -13.23 14.29 -20.19
N LEU A 445 -13.15 12.96 -20.11
CA LEU A 445 -12.15 12.18 -20.86
C LEU A 445 -12.31 12.35 -22.38
N GLN A 446 -13.55 12.39 -22.90
CA GLN A 446 -13.82 12.65 -24.31
C GLN A 446 -13.34 14.03 -24.75
N ARG A 447 -13.54 15.08 -23.93
CA ARG A 447 -13.03 16.43 -24.22
C ARG A 447 -11.50 16.49 -24.22
N LEU A 448 -10.86 15.87 -23.23
CA LEU A 448 -9.40 15.89 -23.08
C LEU A 448 -8.68 15.07 -24.16
N TYR A 449 -9.13 13.85 -24.42
CA TYR A 449 -8.37 12.90 -25.24
C TYR A 449 -8.91 12.71 -26.65
N GLY A 450 -10.19 13.02 -26.90
CA GLY A 450 -10.86 12.81 -28.19
C GLY A 450 -11.11 11.34 -28.56
N ASN A 451 -10.19 10.44 -28.18
CA ASN A 451 -10.20 9.02 -28.53
C ASN A 451 -9.65 8.18 -27.38
N VAL A 452 -10.28 7.02 -27.12
CA VAL A 452 -9.84 6.08 -26.07
C VAL A 452 -8.43 5.52 -26.27
N ASN A 453 -7.88 5.57 -27.48
CA ASN A 453 -6.50 5.18 -27.78
C ASN A 453 -5.46 6.26 -27.44
N SER A 454 -5.90 7.44 -27.02
CA SER A 454 -5.03 8.55 -26.65
C SER A 454 -4.80 8.64 -25.14
N ILE A 455 -5.52 7.87 -24.32
CA ILE A 455 -5.52 7.97 -22.85
C ILE A 455 -4.16 7.51 -22.27
N ASP A 456 -3.56 8.34 -21.41
CA ASP A 456 -2.39 7.99 -20.61
C ASP A 456 -2.74 6.80 -19.66
N LEU A 457 -1.86 5.81 -19.51
CA LEU A 457 -2.17 4.58 -18.76
C LEU A 457 -2.68 4.85 -17.34
N TRP A 458 -2.02 5.76 -16.61
CA TRP A 458 -2.38 6.07 -15.22
C TRP A 458 -3.82 6.60 -15.11
N VAL A 459 -4.19 7.55 -15.99
CA VAL A 459 -5.54 8.11 -16.08
C VAL A 459 -6.56 7.05 -16.47
N GLY A 460 -6.26 6.24 -17.48
CA GLY A 460 -7.18 5.21 -17.95
C GLY A 460 -7.44 4.12 -16.92
N GLY A 461 -6.42 3.74 -16.14
CA GLY A 461 -6.56 2.72 -15.08
C GLY A 461 -7.34 3.22 -13.86
N LEU A 462 -7.11 4.46 -13.42
CA LEU A 462 -7.87 5.08 -12.33
C LEU A 462 -9.33 5.37 -12.69
N ALA A 463 -9.60 5.66 -13.97
CA ALA A 463 -10.95 5.93 -14.43
C ALA A 463 -11.83 4.68 -14.51
N GLU A 464 -11.29 3.47 -14.45
CA GLU A 464 -12.09 2.26 -14.58
C GLU A 464 -13.05 2.05 -13.40
N ASP A 465 -14.29 1.64 -13.68
CA ASP A 465 -15.16 1.12 -12.62
C ASP A 465 -14.48 -0.07 -11.93
N HIS A 466 -14.57 -0.12 -10.60
CA HIS A 466 -13.95 -1.17 -9.82
C HIS A 466 -14.53 -2.54 -10.13
N LEU A 467 -13.67 -3.57 -10.11
CA LEU A 467 -14.13 -4.95 -10.15
C LEU A 467 -14.93 -5.28 -8.87
N PRO A 468 -15.95 -6.15 -8.94
CA PRO A 468 -16.69 -6.58 -7.76
C PRO A 468 -15.76 -7.13 -6.67
N GLY A 469 -15.77 -6.48 -5.51
CA GLY A 469 -14.93 -6.88 -4.39
C GLY A 469 -13.44 -6.52 -4.53
N SER A 470 -13.07 -5.58 -5.40
CA SER A 470 -11.74 -4.98 -5.50
C SER A 470 -11.86 -3.46 -5.43
N SER A 471 -10.78 -2.76 -5.05
CA SER A 471 -10.70 -1.29 -5.09
C SER A 471 -10.13 -0.77 -6.41
N VAL A 472 -9.95 -1.61 -7.43
CA VAL A 472 -9.37 -1.21 -8.71
C VAL A 472 -10.15 -1.80 -9.88
N GLY A 473 -10.07 -1.13 -11.03
CA GLY A 473 -10.61 -1.63 -12.28
C GLY A 473 -9.80 -2.78 -12.91
N PRO A 474 -10.31 -3.38 -13.99
CA PRO A 474 -9.72 -4.57 -14.62
C PRO A 474 -8.25 -4.43 -15.04
N THR A 475 -7.82 -3.27 -15.52
CA THR A 475 -6.46 -3.02 -16.02
C THR A 475 -5.46 -3.02 -14.88
N PHE A 476 -5.69 -2.20 -13.86
CA PHE A 476 -4.79 -2.14 -12.71
C PHE A 476 -4.83 -3.43 -11.89
N ALA A 477 -5.99 -4.05 -11.70
CA ALA A 477 -6.08 -5.38 -11.09
C ALA A 477 -5.17 -6.39 -11.81
N ARG A 478 -5.22 -6.41 -13.15
CA ARG A 478 -4.40 -7.34 -13.95
C ARG A 478 -2.90 -7.04 -13.87
N ILE A 479 -2.50 -5.76 -13.91
CA ILE A 479 -1.09 -5.36 -13.82
C ILE A 479 -0.51 -5.71 -12.45
N ILE A 480 -1.20 -5.31 -11.37
CA ILE A 480 -0.77 -5.55 -9.99
C ILE A 480 -0.71 -7.06 -9.71
N ALA A 481 -1.76 -7.81 -10.04
CA ALA A 481 -1.77 -9.25 -9.84
C ALA A 481 -0.70 -10.00 -10.67
N ASP A 482 -0.43 -9.59 -11.91
CA ASP A 482 0.65 -10.17 -12.72
C ASP A 482 2.02 -9.88 -12.12
N GLN A 483 2.29 -8.64 -11.67
CA GLN A 483 3.56 -8.28 -11.04
C GLN A 483 3.80 -9.10 -9.77
N PHE A 484 2.89 -9.03 -8.79
CA PHE A 484 3.05 -9.76 -7.53
C PHE A 484 3.10 -11.27 -7.75
N GLN A 485 2.32 -11.82 -8.70
CA GLN A 485 2.45 -13.25 -9.00
C GLN A 485 3.84 -13.60 -9.55
N ARG A 486 4.45 -12.78 -10.41
CA ARG A 486 5.81 -13.03 -10.92
C ARG A 486 6.87 -12.90 -9.84
N LEU A 487 6.74 -11.91 -8.94
CA LEU A 487 7.61 -11.75 -7.79
C LEU A 487 7.62 -13.02 -6.93
N ARG A 488 6.44 -13.49 -6.54
CA ARG A 488 6.30 -14.71 -5.72
C ARG A 488 6.76 -15.97 -6.43
N ASP A 489 6.25 -16.19 -7.65
CA ASP A 489 6.49 -17.46 -8.34
C ASP A 489 7.93 -17.54 -8.87
N GLY A 490 8.60 -16.41 -9.14
CA GLY A 490 9.99 -16.32 -9.59
C GLY A 490 11.03 -16.21 -8.47
N ASP A 491 10.61 -16.14 -7.21
CA ASP A 491 11.49 -16.02 -6.05
C ASP A 491 11.80 -17.39 -5.43
N ARG A 492 13.07 -17.79 -5.47
CA ARG A 492 13.56 -19.02 -4.84
C ARG A 492 13.52 -18.92 -3.31
N PHE A 493 13.69 -17.71 -2.76
CA PHE A 493 13.68 -17.40 -1.34
C PHE A 493 12.29 -17.01 -0.82
N TRP A 494 11.24 -17.16 -1.63
CA TRP A 494 9.87 -17.02 -1.17
C TRP A 494 9.64 -17.85 0.09
N TYR A 495 9.04 -17.26 1.14
CA TYR A 495 9.06 -17.82 2.48
C TYR A 495 8.51 -19.25 2.57
N GLN A 496 7.55 -19.62 1.71
CA GLN A 496 6.98 -20.97 1.69
C GLN A 496 7.94 -22.04 1.13
N ASN A 497 9.04 -21.63 0.49
CA ASN A 497 10.14 -22.48 0.06
C ASN A 497 11.26 -22.58 1.11
N VAL A 498 11.41 -21.54 1.94
CA VAL A 498 12.47 -21.43 2.96
C VAL A 498 12.03 -22.08 4.27
N PHE A 499 10.80 -21.82 4.71
CA PHE A 499 10.26 -22.29 5.98
C PHE A 499 9.30 -23.47 5.78
N THR A 500 9.30 -24.39 6.75
CA THR A 500 8.41 -25.57 6.75
C THR A 500 7.79 -25.79 8.14
N GLY A 501 6.91 -26.79 8.28
CA GLY A 501 6.40 -27.20 9.59
C GLY A 501 5.68 -26.10 10.36
N ASP A 502 6.02 -25.97 11.65
CA ASP A 502 5.42 -24.99 12.56
C ASP A 502 5.87 -23.55 12.28
N GLU A 503 7.13 -23.34 11.87
CA GLU A 503 7.65 -22.00 11.56
C GLU A 503 6.88 -21.37 10.40
N ARG A 504 6.64 -22.13 9.32
CA ARG A 504 5.81 -21.67 8.21
C ARG A 504 4.38 -21.37 8.66
N ARG A 505 3.77 -22.23 9.49
CA ARG A 505 2.41 -21.99 10.01
C ARG A 505 2.34 -20.73 10.87
N MET A 506 3.39 -20.43 11.61
CA MET A 506 3.49 -19.22 12.42
C MET A 506 3.58 -17.97 11.53
N LEU A 507 4.43 -18.00 10.49
CA LEU A 507 4.53 -16.91 9.51
C LEU A 507 3.20 -16.69 8.77
N GLU A 508 2.53 -17.75 8.34
CA GLU A 508 1.21 -17.67 7.67
C GLU A 508 0.10 -17.10 8.57
N ARG A 509 0.30 -17.07 9.89
CA ARG A 509 -0.65 -16.53 10.88
C ARG A 509 -0.24 -15.18 11.44
N THR A 510 0.99 -14.74 11.18
CA THR A 510 1.50 -13.47 11.69
C THR A 510 0.89 -12.34 10.87
N SER A 511 0.11 -11.49 11.52
CA SER A 511 -0.48 -10.30 10.94
C SER A 511 0.40 -9.07 11.16
N LEU A 512 0.16 -7.99 10.42
CA LEU A 512 0.78 -6.70 10.71
C LEU A 512 0.40 -6.20 12.11
N ALA A 513 -0.82 -6.52 12.59
CA ALA A 513 -1.24 -6.21 13.96
C ALA A 513 -0.34 -6.89 15.00
N ASP A 514 0.12 -8.13 14.74
CA ASP A 514 1.00 -8.86 15.65
C ASP A 514 2.41 -8.22 15.70
N VAL A 515 2.95 -7.83 14.53
CA VAL A 515 4.24 -7.11 14.45
C VAL A 515 4.16 -5.79 15.22
N ILE A 516 3.08 -5.02 15.04
CA ILE A 516 2.86 -3.77 15.78
C ILE A 516 2.83 -4.04 17.29
N ARG A 517 2.03 -5.01 17.76
CA ARG A 517 1.93 -5.33 19.19
C ARG A 517 3.25 -5.82 19.82
N ARG A 518 4.13 -6.47 19.04
CA ARG A 518 5.46 -6.89 19.53
C ARG A 518 6.43 -5.73 19.75
N ASN A 519 6.28 -4.64 19.00
CA ASN A 519 7.28 -3.57 18.92
C ASN A 519 6.79 -2.20 19.44
N THR A 520 5.58 -2.15 19.98
CA THR A 520 4.91 -0.94 20.46
C THR A 520 4.15 -1.20 21.76
N GLY A 521 3.71 -0.13 22.44
CA GLY A 521 2.76 -0.18 23.54
C GLY A 521 1.29 -0.25 23.11
N ILE A 522 1.01 -0.41 21.81
CA ILE A 522 -0.35 -0.44 21.30
C ILE A 522 -1.00 -1.78 21.64
N THR A 523 -2.13 -1.71 22.33
CA THR A 523 -2.91 -2.89 22.77
C THR A 523 -4.27 -2.98 22.08
N ASN A 524 -4.81 -1.85 21.62
CA ASN A 524 -6.11 -1.76 20.97
C ASN A 524 -5.96 -1.57 19.46
N LEU A 525 -5.95 -2.68 18.72
CA LEU A 525 -5.93 -2.72 17.26
C LEU A 525 -6.90 -3.79 16.77
N GLN A 526 -7.53 -3.55 15.63
CA GLN A 526 -8.25 -4.59 14.90
C GLN A 526 -7.31 -5.73 14.46
N ASP A 527 -7.86 -6.94 14.31
CA ASP A 527 -7.08 -8.13 13.94
C ASP A 527 -6.40 -7.98 12.56
N ASN A 528 -7.07 -7.33 11.61
CA ASN A 528 -6.51 -6.99 10.30
C ASN A 528 -6.51 -5.47 10.16
N VAL A 529 -5.32 -4.88 10.27
CA VAL A 529 -5.16 -3.41 10.32
C VAL A 529 -5.49 -2.71 9.01
N PHE A 530 -5.59 -3.41 7.88
CA PHE A 530 -5.93 -2.84 6.56
C PHE A 530 -7.42 -2.49 6.41
N PHE A 531 -8.26 -2.86 7.37
CA PHE A 531 -9.66 -2.48 7.40
C PHE A 531 -9.98 -1.72 8.68
N PHE A 532 -10.69 -0.61 8.54
CA PHE A 532 -11.27 0.11 9.66
C PHE A 532 -12.77 -0.17 9.72
N ARG A 533 -13.17 -1.12 10.57
CA ARG A 533 -14.58 -1.49 10.73
C ARG A 533 -14.99 -1.45 12.19
N THR A 534 -15.84 -0.49 12.48
CA THR A 534 -16.56 -0.38 13.75
C THR A 534 -17.77 -1.30 13.75
N SER A 535 -17.95 -2.04 14.83
CA SER A 535 -19.10 -2.93 14.98
C SER A 535 -19.44 -3.16 16.45
N ILE A 536 -20.70 -3.47 16.72
CA ILE A 536 -21.16 -3.90 18.03
C ILE A 536 -21.82 -5.28 17.86
N SER A 537 -21.45 -6.25 18.69
CA SER A 537 -21.99 -7.61 18.63
C SER A 537 -22.09 -8.27 20.00
N GLY A 538 -22.98 -9.24 20.10
CA GLY A 538 -23.19 -10.04 21.31
C GLY A 538 -24.22 -11.14 21.08
N HIS A 539 -24.72 -11.70 22.18
CA HIS A 539 -25.73 -12.74 22.19
C HIS A 539 -26.94 -12.35 23.03
N VAL A 540 -28.13 -12.62 22.54
CA VAL A 540 -29.30 -12.72 23.41
C VAL A 540 -29.36 -14.13 23.97
N PHE A 541 -29.49 -14.28 25.29
CA PHE A 541 -29.49 -15.59 25.95
C PHE A 541 -30.61 -15.75 26.97
N ALA A 542 -30.98 -17.01 27.19
CA ALA A 542 -31.91 -17.42 28.23
C ALA A 542 -31.21 -17.38 29.58
N ASP A 543 -31.34 -16.27 30.28
CA ASP A 543 -30.74 -16.06 31.60
C ASP A 543 -31.61 -16.72 32.67
N VAL A 544 -31.30 -17.98 32.99
CA VAL A 544 -32.16 -18.83 33.83
C VAL A 544 -31.96 -18.60 35.32
N ASN A 545 -30.79 -18.13 35.71
CA ASN A 545 -30.43 -17.85 37.11
C ASN A 545 -30.56 -16.34 37.45
N ARG A 546 -30.82 -15.48 36.45
CA ARG A 546 -31.01 -14.04 36.53
C ARG A 546 -29.79 -13.26 37.03
N ASP A 547 -28.59 -13.77 36.77
CA ASP A 547 -27.35 -13.10 37.16
C ASP A 547 -26.85 -12.09 36.11
N GLY A 548 -27.48 -12.03 34.93
CA GLY A 548 -27.12 -11.13 33.84
C GLY A 548 -25.82 -11.52 33.12
N VAL A 549 -25.22 -12.67 33.44
CA VAL A 549 -23.94 -13.13 32.89
C VAL A 549 -24.14 -14.48 32.23
N ARG A 550 -23.87 -14.56 30.92
CA ARG A 550 -24.07 -15.80 30.17
C ARG A 550 -23.23 -16.96 30.72
N GLY A 551 -23.90 -17.88 31.41
CA GLY A 551 -23.30 -19.01 32.10
C GLY A 551 -23.30 -20.33 31.32
N ARG A 552 -22.61 -21.34 31.87
CA ARG A 552 -22.57 -22.69 31.31
C ARG A 552 -23.95 -23.37 31.46
N GLY A 553 -24.66 -23.51 30.35
CA GLY A 553 -26.03 -24.06 30.31
C GLY A 553 -27.08 -23.07 29.80
N GLU A 554 -26.70 -21.79 29.67
CA GLU A 554 -27.57 -20.74 29.17
C GLU A 554 -27.50 -20.64 27.65
N ARG A 555 -28.56 -21.11 27.01
CA ARG A 555 -28.65 -21.16 25.55
C ARG A 555 -28.92 -19.76 24.97
N GLY A 556 -28.36 -19.50 23.80
CA GLY A 556 -28.75 -18.35 23.01
C GLY A 556 -30.20 -18.44 22.51
N LEU A 557 -30.79 -17.28 22.27
CA LEU A 557 -32.16 -17.11 21.83
C LEU A 557 -32.19 -16.52 20.42
N GLY A 558 -32.47 -17.35 19.42
CA GLY A 558 -32.65 -16.91 18.03
C GLY A 558 -33.99 -16.25 17.76
N GLY A 559 -34.05 -15.44 16.69
CA GLY A 559 -35.26 -14.72 16.26
C GLY A 559 -35.66 -13.54 17.15
N ARG A 560 -34.75 -13.07 18.02
CA ARG A 560 -34.95 -11.91 18.89
C ARG A 560 -34.60 -10.63 18.17
N VAL A 561 -35.40 -9.59 18.39
CA VAL A 561 -35.17 -8.26 17.82
C VAL A 561 -34.29 -7.47 18.77
N VAL A 562 -33.15 -7.00 18.28
CA VAL A 562 -32.19 -6.19 19.01
C VAL A 562 -32.12 -4.81 18.36
N GLN A 563 -32.20 -3.75 19.16
CA GLN A 563 -32.13 -2.36 18.70
C GLN A 563 -30.80 -1.74 19.13
N LEU A 564 -30.17 -1.05 18.19
CA LEU A 564 -29.07 -0.11 18.45
C LEU A 564 -29.67 1.29 18.58
N LEU A 565 -29.29 1.99 19.64
CA LEU A 565 -29.79 3.33 19.95
C LEU A 565 -28.63 4.32 20.05
N HIS A 566 -28.90 5.56 19.64
CA HIS A 566 -28.09 6.73 19.97
C HIS A 566 -28.13 7.03 21.48
N GLU A 567 -27.20 7.84 21.99
CA GLU A 567 -27.16 8.28 23.39
C GLU A 567 -28.46 8.98 23.84
N GLU A 568 -29.22 9.57 22.92
CA GLU A 568 -30.51 10.21 23.22
C GLU A 568 -31.69 9.23 23.20
N GLY A 569 -31.45 7.94 22.93
CA GLY A 569 -32.49 6.90 22.89
C GLY A 569 -33.21 6.75 21.55
N VAL A 570 -32.72 7.40 20.49
CA VAL A 570 -33.22 7.22 19.11
C VAL A 570 -32.75 5.88 18.57
N VAL A 571 -33.65 5.08 17.98
CA VAL A 571 -33.28 3.80 17.34
C VAL A 571 -32.59 4.10 16.01
N LEU A 572 -31.33 3.69 15.90
CA LEU A 572 -30.50 3.87 14.71
C LEU A 572 -30.56 2.65 13.78
N ALA A 573 -30.60 1.45 14.36
CA ALA A 573 -30.65 0.20 13.61
C ALA A 573 -31.34 -0.91 14.39
N THR A 574 -31.75 -1.97 13.68
CA THR A 574 -32.33 -3.18 14.26
C THR A 574 -31.70 -4.42 13.66
N ALA A 575 -31.39 -5.42 14.50
CA ALA A 575 -30.87 -6.73 14.10
C ALA A 575 -31.80 -7.84 14.61
N ILE A 576 -31.83 -8.97 13.91
CA ILE A 576 -32.50 -10.19 14.36
C ILE A 576 -31.43 -11.21 14.74
N THR A 577 -31.52 -11.80 15.94
CA THR A 577 -30.56 -12.80 16.38
C THR A 577 -30.62 -14.07 15.52
N ARG A 578 -29.45 -14.63 15.22
CA ARG A 578 -29.29 -15.95 14.60
C ARG A 578 -29.77 -17.07 15.55
N PRO A 579 -29.94 -18.33 15.08
CA PRO A 579 -30.42 -19.43 15.91
C PRO A 579 -29.64 -19.67 17.21
N ASP A 580 -28.35 -19.31 17.23
CA ASP A 580 -27.45 -19.39 18.38
C ASP A 580 -27.53 -18.18 19.33
N GLY A 581 -28.43 -17.23 19.06
CA GLY A 581 -28.61 -15.99 19.82
C GLY A 581 -27.72 -14.84 19.39
N SER A 582 -26.78 -15.04 18.47
CA SER A 582 -25.83 -13.99 18.08
C SER A 582 -26.48 -12.87 17.24
N TYR A 583 -26.08 -11.63 17.46
CA TYR A 583 -26.44 -10.46 16.65
C TYR A 583 -25.23 -9.56 16.40
N ARG A 584 -25.32 -8.66 15.40
CA ARG A 584 -24.26 -7.73 15.04
C ARG A 584 -24.81 -6.48 14.34
N PHE A 585 -24.21 -5.33 14.64
CA PHE A 585 -24.32 -4.07 13.93
C PHE A 585 -22.95 -3.71 13.35
N ASP A 586 -22.90 -3.34 12.07
CA ASP A 586 -21.68 -3.12 11.31
C ASP A 586 -21.61 -1.70 10.74
N ARG A 587 -20.40 -1.21 10.47
CA ARG A 587 -20.12 0.10 9.85
C ARG A 587 -20.79 1.24 10.63
N LEU A 588 -20.58 1.22 11.94
CA LEU A 588 -21.15 2.22 12.83
C LEU A 588 -20.31 3.49 12.82
N ASP A 589 -20.94 4.65 12.81
CA ASP A 589 -20.20 5.88 13.06
C ASP A 589 -19.61 5.87 14.48
N LEU A 590 -18.61 6.69 14.72
CA LEU A 590 -18.08 6.87 16.06
C LEU A 590 -19.12 7.55 16.95
N GLY A 591 -19.10 7.22 18.24
CA GLY A 591 -20.01 7.84 19.19
C GLY A 591 -20.54 6.85 20.21
N THR A 592 -21.57 7.31 20.91
CA THR A 592 -22.10 6.65 22.09
C THR A 592 -23.39 5.93 21.75
N TYR A 593 -23.39 4.63 22.02
CA TYR A 593 -24.48 3.72 21.68
C TYR A 593 -25.05 3.05 22.91
N ARG A 594 -26.32 2.66 22.81
CA ARG A 594 -26.93 1.66 23.70
C ARG A 594 -27.48 0.52 22.86
N VAL A 595 -27.41 -0.69 23.37
CA VAL A 595 -28.02 -1.86 22.74
C VAL A 595 -29.06 -2.45 23.67
N ARG A 596 -30.23 -2.81 23.12
CA ARG A 596 -31.29 -3.47 23.89
C ARG A 596 -32.03 -4.51 23.08
N GLU A 597 -32.52 -5.55 23.76
CA GLU A 597 -33.53 -6.44 23.20
C GLU A 597 -34.91 -5.76 23.23
N VAL A 598 -35.70 -5.93 22.17
CA VAL A 598 -37.14 -5.69 22.22
C VAL A 598 -37.78 -6.91 22.89
N LEU A 599 -38.00 -6.80 24.20
CA LEU A 599 -38.47 -7.91 25.01
C LEU A 599 -39.85 -8.39 24.55
N PRO A 600 -40.05 -9.71 24.39
CA PRO A 600 -41.37 -10.28 24.14
C PRO A 600 -42.30 -10.08 25.35
N PRO A 601 -43.63 -10.12 25.16
CA PRO A 601 -44.60 -9.89 26.24
C PRO A 601 -44.36 -10.82 27.43
N GLY A 602 -44.25 -10.24 28.63
CA GLY A 602 -44.01 -10.98 29.87
C GLY A 602 -42.55 -11.34 30.14
N ALA A 603 -41.62 -10.99 29.26
CA ALA A 603 -40.18 -11.06 29.52
C ALA A 603 -39.66 -9.75 30.16
N VAL A 604 -38.62 -9.89 30.96
CA VAL A 604 -37.85 -8.83 31.61
C VAL A 604 -36.38 -8.99 31.23
N ALA A 605 -35.71 -7.88 30.97
CA ALA A 605 -34.26 -7.85 30.82
C ALA A 605 -33.62 -8.10 32.19
N THR A 606 -32.62 -8.96 32.23
CA THR A 606 -31.90 -9.29 33.46
C THR A 606 -30.58 -8.52 33.59
N GLN A 607 -30.22 -7.71 32.58
CA GLN A 607 -29.11 -6.77 32.65
C GLN A 607 -29.56 -5.33 32.40
N GLN A 608 -28.75 -4.40 32.90
CA GLN A 608 -28.86 -2.99 32.56
C GLN A 608 -28.23 -2.71 31.19
N GLN A 609 -28.83 -1.81 30.40
CA GLN A 609 -28.25 -1.38 29.13
C GLN A 609 -26.92 -0.69 29.39
N ALA A 610 -25.82 -1.25 28.86
CA ALA A 610 -24.52 -0.60 28.90
C ALA A 610 -24.47 0.52 27.85
N THR A 611 -23.89 1.65 28.24
CA THR A 611 -23.42 2.66 27.30
C THR A 611 -22.13 2.13 26.67
N ILE A 612 -22.10 2.12 25.34
CA ILE A 612 -20.97 1.62 24.55
C ILE A 612 -20.42 2.81 23.79
N GLU A 613 -19.22 3.23 24.14
CA GLU A 613 -18.51 4.24 23.38
C GLU A 613 -17.68 3.55 22.29
N LEU A 614 -17.91 3.94 21.04
CA LEU A 614 -17.07 3.58 19.91
C LEU A 614 -16.11 4.74 19.64
N THR A 615 -14.92 4.67 20.22
CA THR A 615 -13.91 5.76 20.20
C THR A 615 -12.81 5.57 19.14
N ARG A 616 -13.05 4.74 18.11
CA ARG A 616 -12.24 4.43 16.89
C ARG A 616 -11.73 2.98 16.84
N GLY A 617 -11.94 2.32 15.69
CA GLY A 617 -11.30 1.04 15.31
C GLY A 617 -11.84 -0.20 16.03
N MET A 618 -12.81 -0.02 16.92
CA MET A 618 -13.25 -1.08 17.81
C MET A 618 -14.42 -1.89 17.23
N ALA A 619 -14.23 -3.21 17.23
CA ALA A 619 -15.32 -4.16 17.26
C ALA A 619 -15.65 -4.48 18.73
N VAL A 620 -16.70 -3.88 19.28
CA VAL A 620 -17.17 -4.19 20.63
C VAL A 620 -17.93 -5.51 20.57
N ARG A 621 -17.36 -6.55 21.17
CA ARG A 621 -17.94 -7.89 21.27
C ARG A 621 -18.40 -8.17 22.69
N GLY A 622 -19.27 -9.16 22.86
CA GLY A 622 -19.73 -9.58 24.19
C GLY A 622 -20.72 -8.61 24.81
N VAL A 623 -21.41 -7.81 23.99
CA VAL A 623 -22.60 -7.05 24.44
C VAL A 623 -23.77 -8.03 24.54
N ASP A 624 -23.67 -8.97 25.48
CA ASP A 624 -24.70 -9.98 25.65
C ASP A 624 -25.95 -9.33 26.26
N LEU A 625 -27.11 -9.99 26.12
CA LEU A 625 -28.43 -9.51 26.55
C LEU A 625 -29.19 -10.68 27.19
N GLY A 626 -29.31 -10.66 28.52
CA GLY A 626 -30.06 -11.67 29.27
C GLY A 626 -31.56 -11.34 29.35
N GLY A 627 -32.41 -12.36 29.14
CA GLY A 627 -33.87 -12.23 29.24
C GLY A 627 -34.55 -13.35 30.02
N TRP A 628 -35.49 -12.99 30.91
CA TRP A 628 -36.27 -13.91 31.74
C TRP A 628 -37.78 -13.59 31.71
N PRO A 629 -38.72 -14.56 31.76
CA PRO A 629 -38.51 -15.99 31.62
C PRO A 629 -38.13 -16.35 30.18
N PRO A 630 -37.41 -17.46 29.96
CA PRO A 630 -36.96 -17.88 28.65
C PRO A 630 -38.16 -18.37 27.81
N MET A 631 -38.88 -17.46 27.18
CA MET A 631 -40.00 -17.82 26.31
C MET A 631 -39.48 -18.45 25.02
N ARG A 632 -39.90 -19.70 24.76
CA ARG A 632 -39.65 -20.40 23.48
C ARG A 632 -40.44 -19.71 22.38
N LEU A 633 -39.76 -19.26 21.32
CA LEU A 633 -40.43 -19.07 20.04
C LEU A 633 -40.87 -20.44 19.54
N ARG A 634 -42.18 -20.68 19.51
CA ARG A 634 -42.73 -21.87 18.85
C ARG A 634 -42.42 -21.73 17.37
N ASN A 635 -41.65 -22.66 16.82
CA ASN A 635 -41.59 -22.91 15.38
C ASN A 635 -43.03 -23.18 14.91
N THR A 636 -43.68 -22.19 14.31
CA THR A 636 -44.89 -22.41 13.52
C THR A 636 -44.48 -22.27 12.07
N SER A 637 -44.19 -23.42 11.47
CA SER A 637 -44.15 -23.56 10.02
C SER A 637 -45.56 -23.39 9.47
N SER A 638 -45.84 -22.24 8.86
CA SER A 638 -46.62 -22.09 7.61
C SER A 638 -46.53 -20.64 7.10
N PRO A 639 -46.31 -20.42 5.80
CA PRO A 639 -46.23 -19.09 5.22
C PRO A 639 -47.64 -18.50 5.08
N ILE A 640 -47.97 -17.49 5.88
CA ILE A 640 -49.07 -16.59 5.53
C ILE A 640 -48.46 -15.54 4.60
N GLY A 641 -48.80 -15.66 3.31
CA GLY A 641 -48.40 -14.71 2.29
C GLY A 641 -48.89 -13.31 2.66
N VAL A 642 -47.95 -12.37 2.76
CA VAL A 642 -48.26 -10.95 2.67
C VAL A 642 -48.06 -10.57 1.20
N ALA A 643 -49.13 -10.67 0.43
CA ALA A 643 -49.26 -9.88 -0.79
C ALA A 643 -49.57 -8.42 -0.39
N PRO A 644 -49.00 -7.41 -1.06
CA PRO A 644 -49.30 -6.02 -0.77
C PRO A 644 -50.68 -5.69 -1.36
N MET A 645 -51.66 -5.41 -0.50
CA MET A 645 -52.96 -4.88 -0.93
C MET A 645 -53.00 -3.38 -0.67
N PHE A 646 -52.92 -2.66 -1.78
CA PHE A 646 -53.41 -1.31 -1.96
C PHE A 646 -54.78 -1.14 -1.31
N GLY A 647 -54.94 -0.07 -0.54
CA GLY A 647 -56.24 0.30 0.01
C GLY A 647 -57.15 0.80 -1.09
N ASN A 648 -58.35 0.25 -1.17
CA ASN A 648 -59.52 0.94 -1.68
C ASN A 648 -60.63 0.79 -0.64
N GLY A 649 -61.00 1.93 -0.05
CA GLY A 649 -62.22 2.06 0.73
C GLY A 649 -63.42 2.10 -0.20
N LEU A 650 -64.45 1.35 0.16
CA LEU A 650 -65.81 1.56 -0.31
C LEU A 650 -66.43 2.67 0.54
N ASN A 651 -67.02 3.68 -0.11
CA ASN A 651 -68.47 3.88 -0.06
C ASN A 651 -68.93 4.99 -1.01
N ASP A 652 -69.93 4.59 -1.79
CA ASP A 652 -71.14 5.29 -2.20
C ASP A 652 -71.11 6.44 -3.22
N ASP A 653 -71.93 6.15 -4.24
CA ASP A 653 -72.85 6.97 -5.02
C ASP A 653 -72.50 7.49 -6.43
N ASP A 654 -73.41 7.06 -7.31
CA ASP A 654 -73.89 7.65 -8.54
C ASP A 654 -73.06 7.59 -9.84
N GLY A 655 -73.53 6.70 -10.73
CA GLY A 655 -74.16 7.23 -11.95
C GLY A 655 -73.56 6.80 -13.29
N ASN A 656 -74.26 5.86 -13.93
CA ASN A 656 -74.45 5.75 -15.38
C ASN A 656 -73.25 5.48 -16.32
N GLY A 657 -73.35 4.36 -17.03
CA GLY A 657 -73.48 4.46 -18.50
C GLY A 657 -72.63 3.54 -19.37
N ILE A 658 -73.19 2.37 -19.70
CA ILE A 658 -73.29 1.81 -21.07
C ILE A 658 -71.97 1.39 -21.80
N LEU A 659 -71.69 0.07 -21.72
CA LEU A 659 -71.43 -0.95 -22.78
C LEU A 659 -71.35 -0.51 -24.27
N PRO A 660 -71.00 -1.40 -25.24
CA PRO A 660 -69.96 -2.44 -25.28
C PRO A 660 -69.25 -2.54 -26.66
N ARG A 661 -68.08 -3.19 -26.71
CA ARG A 661 -67.84 -4.53 -27.30
C ARG A 661 -66.37 -4.86 -27.34
#